data_AF-A0A7X1NS80-F1
#
_entry.id   AF-A0A7X1NS80-F1
#
_cell.length_a   1.000
_cell.length_b   1.000
_cell.length_c   1.000
_cell.angle_alpha   90.00
_cell.angle_beta   90.00
_cell.angle_gamma   90.00
#
_symmetry.space_group_name_H-M   'P 1'
#
loop_
_entity.id
_entity.type
_entity.pdbx_description
1 polymer ?
#
loop_
_entity_poly.entity_id
_entity_poly.type
_entity_poly.pdbx_seq_one_letter_code
_entity_poly.pdbx_strand_id
1 'polypeptide(L)'
;MFSLIRTELSRFRTTLLSRAALIVIAIIPALYGGLYLAANWDPTGNLEHLTAAVVNEDQPAPTTGPDGSGTMVSAGDDLAASLTSSGDAGFTWVEVTRAEAEDGLQDGTYAATLDIPADFSSRLASLGGESPDQAMLDITTDDADSFIVGQVGNTVAATLQRQVQSGATEDYLDGIYLGFSSLHGKLVEAGEGADKLAAGARSADEGSASLAVGLGDIVDGTAQLSTGSAQVAAGAADLAAGSGELAGGLAGLDSATADLVPQSLQLADGAAAASAGAATLRDGAAQLATGTQSVADGASALTPSASALADGTRQVADGVGQVGQGAAALSTGAAQIQGGAEQSAAGSRAVADGLARLQQTYDSLTDAERLAALQQLAAGADAAADGSDQVAAGAGALASSASDLAAGADAAATGASTAADGAGSLVTGAGQLAAGATDASAGAAQVAQGAADLADGLGQLDAGTATLARNTPALRDGIVAASDGADTLAAGASTLSTGAGDVAGGAAVLADGSGEAYDGATSLEGGLGSLSTGSQDLAQQLGEGAGQVPDPDDAERAELASVGASPVSIERTHANAVDAYGEGMAPYFIPLALWVGGIVTYTVLRAVSPRALASSASSWRVSAAGYLQGALFAVLQAGVLLAILLAGLGLTTPHPVGLVAFTVLTALVFTAIHQALVGLLGGVGRLVALVLLMLQLTSAGGTYPVATEPGFFQVLSPLLPMTHAVTGLRHLIAGGDTGIVWASVAQLLIVFALAAALSVYASHRRRSWTLEKLHPSLSI
;
A
#
# COMPACT_ATOMS: atom_id res chain seq x y z
N MET A 1 9.76 -7.64 -1.61
CA MET A 1 8.63 -7.16 -2.43
C MET A 1 8.28 -8.13 -3.57
N PHE A 2 9.24 -8.58 -4.38
CA PHE A 2 8.99 -9.50 -5.51
C PHE A 2 8.50 -10.91 -5.13
N SER A 3 8.78 -11.40 -3.92
CA SER A 3 8.25 -12.68 -3.43
C SER A 3 6.73 -12.64 -3.23
N LEU A 4 6.19 -11.52 -2.74
CA LEU A 4 4.75 -11.33 -2.54
C LEU A 4 4.00 -11.25 -3.88
N ILE A 5 4.57 -10.54 -4.86
CA ILE A 5 4.02 -10.47 -6.22
C ILE A 5 4.01 -11.85 -6.88
N ARG A 6 5.08 -12.63 -6.70
CA ARG A 6 5.18 -14.00 -7.23
C ARG A 6 4.16 -14.93 -6.58
N THR A 7 3.91 -14.79 -5.27
CA THR A 7 2.89 -15.58 -4.55
C THR A 7 1.48 -15.21 -4.99
N GLU A 8 1.16 -13.93 -5.15
CA GLU A 8 -0.15 -13.49 -5.66
C GLU A 8 -0.39 -13.93 -7.12
N LEU A 9 0.61 -13.80 -8.01
CA LEU A 9 0.50 -14.28 -9.39
C LEU A 9 0.41 -15.81 -9.50
N SER A 10 0.98 -16.56 -8.54
CA SER A 10 0.89 -18.02 -8.52
C SER A 10 -0.55 -18.52 -8.34
N ARG A 11 -1.41 -17.75 -7.66
CA ARG A 11 -2.83 -18.09 -7.46
C ARG A 11 -3.59 -18.22 -8.78
N PHE A 12 -3.22 -17.44 -9.79
CA PHE A 12 -3.86 -17.52 -11.11
C PHE A 12 -3.41 -18.72 -11.95
N ARG A 13 -2.32 -19.42 -11.57
CA ARG A 13 -1.84 -20.62 -12.29
C ARG A 13 -2.51 -21.91 -11.84
N THR A 14 -3.33 -21.89 -10.78
CA THR A 14 -3.83 -23.10 -10.11
C THR A 14 -5.06 -23.72 -10.77
N THR A 15 -5.96 -22.93 -11.38
CA THR A 15 -7.18 -23.44 -12.02
C THR A 15 -7.31 -22.96 -13.47
N LEU A 16 -7.97 -23.76 -14.32
CA LEU A 16 -8.27 -23.38 -15.71
C LEU A 16 -9.11 -22.09 -15.78
N LEU A 17 -10.02 -21.89 -14.83
CA LEU A 17 -10.87 -20.69 -14.75
C LEU A 17 -10.05 -19.42 -14.47
N SER A 18 -9.07 -19.47 -13.57
CA SER A 18 -8.23 -18.30 -13.26
C SER A 18 -7.27 -17.95 -14.41
N ARG A 19 -6.77 -18.96 -15.16
CA ARG A 19 -5.96 -18.74 -16.37
C ARG A 19 -6.79 -18.13 -17.50
N ALA A 20 -8.00 -18.65 -17.71
CA ALA A 20 -8.94 -18.11 -18.69
C ALA A 20 -9.33 -16.66 -18.34
N ALA A 21 -9.53 -16.34 -17.06
CA ALA A 21 -9.82 -14.97 -16.63
C ALA A 21 -8.69 -13.97 -16.97
N LEU A 22 -7.42 -14.35 -16.78
CA LEU A 22 -6.29 -13.49 -17.16
C LEU A 22 -6.17 -13.29 -18.68
N ILE A 23 -6.41 -14.34 -19.47
CA ILE A 23 -6.43 -14.25 -20.94
C ILE A 23 -7.56 -13.31 -21.38
N VAL A 24 -8.75 -13.45 -20.81
CA VAL A 24 -9.89 -12.56 -21.11
C VAL A 24 -9.57 -11.11 -20.74
N ILE A 25 -8.97 -10.85 -19.58
CA ILE A 25 -8.56 -9.50 -19.17
C ILE A 25 -7.54 -8.89 -20.13
N ALA A 26 -6.55 -9.66 -20.59
CA ALA A 26 -5.56 -9.19 -21.56
C ALA A 26 -6.16 -8.95 -22.96
N ILE A 27 -7.19 -9.71 -23.33
CA ILE A 27 -7.87 -9.60 -24.62
C ILE A 27 -8.89 -8.44 -24.63
N ILE A 28 -9.47 -8.03 -23.49
CA ILE A 28 -10.49 -6.98 -23.44
C ILE A 28 -10.05 -5.66 -24.11
N PRO A 29 -8.85 -5.09 -23.83
CA PRO A 29 -8.39 -3.88 -24.52
C PRO A 29 -8.20 -4.10 -26.04
N ALA A 30 -7.72 -5.28 -26.44
CA ALA A 30 -7.55 -5.63 -27.85
C ALA A 30 -8.89 -5.85 -28.56
N LEU A 31 -9.92 -6.36 -27.87
CA LEU A 31 -11.27 -6.42 -28.38
C LEU A 31 -11.86 -5.02 -28.52
N TYR A 32 -11.73 -4.18 -27.50
CA TYR A 32 -12.25 -2.81 -27.54
C TYR A 32 -11.60 -1.99 -28.66
N GLY A 33 -10.27 -1.87 -28.67
CA GLY A 33 -9.58 -1.11 -29.70
C GLY A 33 -9.65 -1.79 -31.08
N GLY A 34 -9.43 -3.10 -31.14
CA GLY A 34 -9.35 -3.83 -32.40
C GLY A 34 -10.68 -3.97 -33.13
N LEU A 35 -11.77 -4.37 -32.45
CA LEU A 35 -13.08 -4.46 -33.09
C LEU A 35 -13.61 -3.08 -33.46
N TYR A 36 -13.42 -2.07 -32.59
CA TYR A 36 -13.89 -0.71 -32.86
C TYR A 36 -13.18 -0.07 -34.05
N LEU A 37 -11.85 -0.18 -34.11
CA LEU A 37 -11.08 0.29 -35.27
C LEU A 37 -11.45 -0.50 -36.52
N ALA A 38 -11.60 -1.83 -36.43
CA ALA A 38 -11.97 -2.65 -37.59
C ALA A 38 -13.35 -2.28 -38.15
N ALA A 39 -14.34 -2.00 -37.30
CA ALA A 39 -15.68 -1.61 -37.72
C ALA A 39 -15.72 -0.22 -38.35
N ASN A 40 -14.86 0.70 -37.92
CA ASN A 40 -14.85 2.11 -38.36
C ASN A 40 -13.60 2.49 -39.18
N TRP A 41 -12.88 1.52 -39.76
CA TRP A 41 -11.59 1.77 -40.42
C TRP A 41 -11.73 2.60 -41.69
N ASP A 42 -12.76 2.32 -42.50
CA ASP A 42 -13.03 3.03 -43.75
C ASP A 42 -14.54 3.04 -44.12
N PRO A 43 -15.41 3.62 -43.28
CA PRO A 43 -16.85 3.61 -43.54
C PRO A 43 -17.24 4.50 -44.74
N THR A 44 -16.45 5.53 -45.05
CA THR A 44 -16.67 6.43 -46.19
C THR A 44 -16.20 5.86 -47.52
N GLY A 45 -15.20 4.97 -47.53
CA GLY A 45 -14.80 4.24 -48.73
C GLY A 45 -15.74 3.10 -49.12
N ASN A 46 -16.58 2.62 -48.18
CA ASN A 46 -17.53 1.53 -48.39
C ASN A 46 -18.98 2.01 -48.65
N LEU A 47 -19.15 3.27 -49.11
CA LEU A 47 -20.48 3.80 -49.44
C LEU A 47 -21.13 3.06 -50.62
N GLU A 48 -20.34 2.38 -51.46
CA GLU A 48 -20.82 1.53 -52.54
C GLU A 48 -21.73 0.39 -52.05
N HIS A 49 -21.64 0.00 -50.78
CA HIS A 49 -22.54 -0.99 -50.20
C HIS A 49 -23.93 -0.45 -49.84
N LEU A 50 -24.11 0.87 -49.89
CA LEU A 50 -25.41 1.51 -49.74
C LEU A 50 -26.04 1.67 -51.11
N THR A 51 -27.29 1.22 -51.24
CA THR A 51 -28.08 1.41 -52.45
C THR A 51 -28.79 2.76 -52.38
N ALA A 52 -28.75 3.53 -53.47
CA ALA A 52 -29.53 4.75 -53.64
C ALA A 52 -30.44 4.60 -54.86
N ALA A 53 -31.64 5.18 -54.78
CA ALA A 53 -32.59 5.16 -55.88
C ALA A 53 -32.44 6.41 -56.74
N VAL A 54 -32.46 6.24 -58.06
CA VAL A 54 -32.65 7.36 -58.99
C VAL A 54 -34.05 7.25 -59.60
N VAL A 55 -34.83 8.31 -59.47
CA VAL A 55 -36.16 8.43 -60.05
C VAL A 55 -36.05 9.36 -61.23
N ASN A 56 -36.12 8.81 -62.44
CA ASN A 56 -36.04 9.59 -63.66
C ASN A 56 -37.44 9.82 -64.24
N GLU A 57 -37.99 11.01 -64.04
CA GLU A 57 -39.25 11.44 -64.68
C GLU A 57 -39.02 12.31 -65.91
N ASP A 58 -37.76 12.60 -66.24
CA ASP A 58 -37.35 13.50 -67.29
C ASP A 58 -37.96 13.13 -68.65
N GLN A 59 -38.26 14.15 -69.43
CA GLN A 59 -38.71 13.98 -70.81
C GLN A 59 -37.68 14.59 -71.76
N PRO A 60 -37.28 13.86 -72.82
CA PRO A 60 -36.37 14.38 -73.81
C PRO A 60 -36.88 15.72 -74.37
N ALA A 61 -36.02 16.73 -74.35
CA ALA A 61 -36.38 18.08 -74.77
C ALA A 61 -35.65 18.47 -76.06
N PRO A 62 -36.31 19.15 -77.02
CA PRO A 62 -35.64 19.63 -78.21
C PRO A 62 -34.68 20.77 -77.85
N THR A 63 -33.42 20.65 -78.27
CA THR A 63 -32.45 21.74 -78.27
C THR A 63 -32.04 22.10 -79.69
N THR A 64 -31.58 23.33 -79.89
CA THR A 64 -31.02 23.78 -81.16
C THR A 64 -29.52 23.93 -80.99
N GLY A 65 -28.75 23.10 -81.69
CA GLY A 65 -27.29 23.20 -81.68
C GLY A 65 -26.79 24.50 -82.31
N PRO A 66 -25.51 24.87 -82.09
CA PRO A 66 -24.90 26.08 -82.67
C PRO A 66 -24.93 26.11 -84.22
N ASP A 67 -25.12 24.97 -84.86
CA ASP A 67 -25.22 24.78 -86.31
C ASP A 67 -26.66 24.87 -86.86
N GLY A 68 -27.65 25.12 -86.00
CA GLY A 68 -29.07 25.19 -86.34
C GLY A 68 -29.75 23.83 -86.52
N SER A 69 -29.08 22.72 -86.19
CA SER A 69 -29.69 21.39 -86.20
C SER A 69 -30.49 21.15 -84.91
N GLY A 70 -31.69 20.58 -85.04
CA GLY A 70 -32.52 20.21 -83.89
C GLY A 70 -32.14 18.82 -83.39
N THR A 71 -31.63 18.73 -82.17
CA THR A 71 -31.33 17.47 -81.49
C THR A 71 -32.20 17.34 -80.24
N MET A 72 -32.54 16.12 -79.85
CA MET A 72 -33.23 15.87 -78.58
C MET A 72 -32.15 15.71 -77.50
N VAL A 73 -32.26 16.45 -76.41
CA VAL A 73 -31.45 16.30 -75.20
C VAL A 73 -32.22 15.41 -74.24
N SER A 74 -31.59 14.32 -73.82
CA SER A 74 -32.10 13.38 -72.81
C SER A 74 -31.15 13.38 -71.60
N ALA A 75 -30.92 14.55 -71.02
CA ALA A 75 -29.96 14.74 -69.93
C ALA A 75 -30.29 13.92 -68.67
N GLY A 76 -31.58 13.69 -68.40
CA GLY A 76 -32.02 12.81 -67.30
C GLY A 76 -31.65 11.35 -67.54
N ASP A 77 -31.93 10.83 -68.75
CA ASP A 77 -31.56 9.46 -69.13
C ASP A 77 -30.04 9.26 -69.10
N ASP A 78 -29.28 10.24 -69.60
CA ASP A 78 -27.82 10.20 -69.61
C ASP A 78 -27.23 10.23 -68.17
N LEU A 79 -27.82 11.04 -67.29
CA LEU A 79 -27.43 11.11 -65.88
C LEU A 79 -27.79 9.81 -65.14
N ALA A 80 -29.00 9.30 -65.29
CA ALA A 80 -29.45 8.05 -64.67
C ALA A 80 -28.60 6.86 -65.15
N ALA A 81 -28.31 6.77 -66.45
CA ALA A 81 -27.43 5.74 -67.01
C ALA A 81 -25.99 5.88 -66.52
N SER A 82 -25.47 7.11 -66.38
CA SER A 82 -24.13 7.34 -65.82
C SER A 82 -24.06 6.89 -64.36
N LEU A 83 -25.05 7.22 -63.54
CA LEU A 83 -25.07 6.85 -62.12
C LEU A 83 -25.17 5.35 -61.91
N THR A 84 -26.02 4.68 -62.69
CA THR A 84 -26.23 3.22 -62.58
C THR A 84 -25.09 2.38 -63.18
N SER A 85 -24.25 2.96 -64.06
CA SER A 85 -23.12 2.27 -64.69
C SER A 85 -21.76 2.57 -64.05
N SER A 86 -21.65 3.65 -63.25
CA SER A 86 -20.40 4.11 -62.64
C SER A 86 -20.27 3.64 -61.19
N GLY A 87 -19.20 2.92 -60.87
CA GLY A 87 -18.89 2.50 -59.49
C GLY A 87 -18.38 3.61 -58.58
N ASP A 88 -17.99 4.77 -59.13
CA ASP A 88 -17.29 5.84 -58.40
C ASP A 88 -18.20 6.97 -57.87
N ALA A 89 -19.54 6.80 -57.94
CA ALA A 89 -20.51 7.84 -57.58
C ALA A 89 -20.94 7.82 -56.10
N GLY A 90 -20.15 7.19 -55.24
CA GLY A 90 -20.39 7.07 -53.80
C GLY A 90 -21.38 5.97 -53.44
N PHE A 91 -22.61 6.01 -53.97
CA PHE A 91 -23.64 4.97 -53.75
C PHE A 91 -23.72 3.97 -54.92
N THR A 92 -24.27 2.78 -54.66
CA THR A 92 -24.78 1.93 -55.74
C THR A 92 -26.15 2.44 -56.18
N TRP A 93 -26.22 3.11 -57.33
CA TRP A 93 -27.46 3.66 -57.85
C TRP A 93 -28.29 2.62 -58.60
N VAL A 94 -29.59 2.59 -58.33
CA VAL A 94 -30.58 1.79 -59.07
C VAL A 94 -31.73 2.67 -59.52
N GLU A 95 -32.12 2.53 -60.77
CA GLU A 95 -33.26 3.27 -61.31
C GLU A 95 -34.57 2.56 -60.93
N VAL A 96 -35.50 3.32 -60.36
CA VAL A 96 -36.79 2.81 -59.85
C VAL A 96 -37.91 3.82 -60.07
N THR A 97 -39.16 3.40 -59.87
CA THR A 97 -40.29 4.32 -59.90
C THR A 97 -40.34 5.21 -58.65
N ARG A 98 -40.98 6.38 -58.71
CA ARG A 98 -41.14 7.27 -57.54
C ARG A 98 -41.74 6.55 -56.33
N ALA A 99 -42.77 5.74 -56.54
CA ALA A 99 -43.42 5.01 -55.45
C ALA A 99 -42.45 4.00 -54.79
N GLU A 100 -41.62 3.30 -55.59
CA GLU A 100 -40.59 2.40 -55.06
C GLU A 100 -39.46 3.15 -54.35
N ALA A 101 -39.09 4.34 -54.84
CA ALA A 101 -38.10 5.20 -54.19
C ALA A 101 -38.60 5.75 -52.84
N GLU A 102 -39.84 6.24 -52.78
CA GLU A 102 -40.46 6.74 -51.55
C GLU A 102 -40.63 5.62 -50.50
N ASP A 103 -41.20 4.48 -50.91
CA ASP A 103 -41.35 3.32 -50.02
C ASP A 103 -39.98 2.78 -49.58
N GLY A 104 -39.04 2.69 -50.52
CA GLY A 104 -37.69 2.19 -50.27
C GLY A 104 -36.82 3.14 -49.43
N LEU A 105 -37.07 4.45 -49.48
CA LEU A 105 -36.43 5.43 -48.59
C LEU A 105 -37.01 5.37 -47.18
N GLN A 106 -38.31 5.08 -47.04
CA GLN A 106 -38.96 4.97 -45.73
C GLN A 106 -38.65 3.66 -45.00
N ASP A 107 -38.45 2.56 -45.74
CA ASP A 107 -38.17 1.25 -45.18
C ASP A 107 -36.66 0.92 -45.05
N GLY A 108 -35.80 1.85 -45.46
CA GLY A 108 -34.35 1.75 -45.39
C GLY A 108 -33.71 0.91 -46.50
N THR A 109 -34.46 0.50 -47.53
CA THR A 109 -33.92 -0.15 -48.73
C THR A 109 -32.98 0.79 -49.51
N TYR A 110 -33.31 2.08 -49.57
CA TYR A 110 -32.52 3.12 -50.21
C TYR A 110 -32.01 4.13 -49.19
N ALA A 111 -30.69 4.34 -49.16
CA ALA A 111 -30.04 5.30 -48.26
C ALA A 111 -30.22 6.76 -48.69
N ALA A 112 -30.53 6.98 -49.98
CA ALA A 112 -30.84 8.26 -50.58
C ALA A 112 -31.69 8.05 -51.83
N THR A 113 -32.50 9.04 -52.20
CA THR A 113 -33.17 9.13 -53.50
C THR A 113 -32.68 10.35 -54.25
N LEU A 114 -32.49 10.23 -55.56
CA LEU A 114 -32.24 11.36 -56.47
C LEU A 114 -33.42 11.47 -57.42
N ASP A 115 -34.21 12.53 -57.28
CA ASP A 115 -35.32 12.84 -58.16
C ASP A 115 -34.84 13.74 -59.31
N ILE A 116 -34.96 13.22 -60.53
CA ILE A 116 -34.77 13.96 -61.77
C ILE A 116 -36.16 14.38 -62.27
N PRO A 117 -36.52 15.67 -62.19
CA PRO A 117 -37.85 16.14 -62.51
C PRO A 117 -38.14 16.06 -64.02
N ALA A 118 -39.42 16.01 -64.38
CA ALA A 118 -39.88 15.86 -65.76
C ALA A 118 -39.44 16.97 -66.74
N ASP A 119 -39.04 18.12 -66.21
CA ASP A 119 -38.59 19.27 -66.97
C ASP A 119 -37.06 19.44 -66.97
N PHE A 120 -36.30 18.48 -66.41
CA PHE A 120 -34.85 18.58 -66.25
C PHE A 120 -34.11 18.84 -67.57
N SER A 121 -34.34 18.02 -68.61
CA SER A 121 -33.76 18.22 -69.94
C SER A 121 -34.22 19.52 -70.59
N SER A 122 -35.46 19.93 -70.35
CA SER A 122 -36.01 21.16 -70.92
C SER A 122 -35.43 22.43 -70.30
N ARG A 123 -35.18 22.42 -68.98
CA ARG A 123 -34.51 23.50 -68.27
C ARG A 123 -33.03 23.56 -68.65
N LEU A 124 -32.36 22.41 -68.74
CA LEU A 124 -30.98 22.36 -69.21
C LEU A 124 -30.84 22.84 -70.67
N ALA A 125 -31.79 22.50 -71.54
CA ALA A 125 -31.83 23.00 -72.92
C ALA A 125 -32.18 24.50 -73.00
N SER A 126 -32.92 25.05 -72.01
CA SER A 126 -33.27 26.47 -71.93
C SER A 126 -32.06 27.38 -71.68
N LEU A 127 -30.94 26.84 -71.21
CA LEU A 127 -29.69 27.58 -70.96
C LEU A 127 -29.15 28.28 -72.21
N GLY A 128 -29.50 27.81 -73.42
CA GLY A 128 -29.17 28.44 -74.70
C GLY A 128 -30.26 29.36 -75.28
N GLY A 129 -31.36 29.58 -74.57
CA GLY A 129 -32.53 30.36 -75.00
C GLY A 129 -32.66 31.74 -74.34
N GLU A 130 -33.72 32.48 -74.67
CA GLU A 130 -33.96 33.86 -74.20
C GLU A 130 -34.40 33.97 -72.72
N SER A 131 -34.66 32.85 -72.04
CA SER A 131 -35.02 32.80 -70.61
C SER A 131 -34.44 31.52 -69.99
N PRO A 132 -33.18 31.56 -69.52
CA PRO A 132 -32.50 30.38 -69.01
C PRO A 132 -32.99 30.05 -67.60
N ASP A 133 -33.54 28.85 -67.44
CA ASP A 133 -33.97 28.30 -66.16
C ASP A 133 -32.91 27.32 -65.61
N GLN A 134 -32.66 27.40 -64.31
CA GLN A 134 -31.74 26.47 -63.65
C GLN A 134 -32.38 25.09 -63.51
N ALA A 135 -31.65 24.03 -63.88
CA ALA A 135 -32.12 22.67 -63.72
C ALA A 135 -31.94 22.24 -62.25
N MET A 136 -33.02 21.81 -61.60
CA MET A 136 -33.01 21.34 -60.22
C MET A 136 -32.91 19.83 -60.20
N LEU A 137 -32.05 19.31 -59.33
CA LEU A 137 -32.09 17.93 -58.88
C LEU A 137 -32.42 17.93 -57.39
N ASP A 138 -33.23 17.00 -56.92
CA ASP A 138 -33.49 16.86 -55.49
C ASP A 138 -32.85 15.57 -54.99
N ILE A 139 -32.01 15.67 -53.97
CA ILE A 139 -31.50 14.51 -53.25
C ILE A 139 -32.15 14.44 -51.87
N THR A 140 -32.94 13.40 -51.66
CA THR A 140 -33.60 13.15 -50.38
C THR A 140 -32.84 12.08 -49.59
N THR A 141 -32.63 12.34 -48.31
CA THR A 141 -32.14 11.36 -47.33
C THR A 141 -33.09 11.29 -46.14
N ASP A 142 -33.14 10.17 -45.43
CA ASP A 142 -33.98 10.03 -44.23
C ASP A 142 -33.10 9.90 -42.97
N ASP A 143 -33.19 10.90 -42.08
CA ASP A 143 -32.44 10.91 -40.82
C ASP A 143 -32.95 9.82 -39.84
N ALA A 144 -34.17 9.29 -40.06
CA ALA A 144 -34.72 8.16 -39.32
C ALA A 144 -34.02 6.83 -39.63
N ASP A 145 -33.34 6.71 -40.77
CA ASP A 145 -32.51 5.55 -41.11
C ASP A 145 -31.05 5.77 -40.73
N SER A 146 -30.47 6.93 -41.06
CA SER A 146 -29.14 7.31 -40.57
C SER A 146 -28.81 8.79 -40.75
N PHE A 147 -28.72 9.52 -39.63
CA PHE A 147 -28.28 10.92 -39.59
C PHE A 147 -26.91 11.17 -40.28
N ILE A 148 -25.97 10.22 -40.17
CA ILE A 148 -24.64 10.36 -40.79
C ILE A 148 -24.70 10.20 -42.31
N VAL A 149 -25.68 9.47 -42.85
CA VAL A 149 -25.91 9.40 -44.31
C VAL A 149 -26.39 10.73 -44.86
N GLY A 150 -27.25 11.45 -44.14
CA GLY A 150 -27.62 12.83 -44.50
C GLY A 150 -26.41 13.76 -44.59
N GLN A 151 -25.44 13.64 -43.67
CA GLN A 151 -24.20 14.41 -43.70
C GLN A 151 -23.24 13.99 -44.82
N VAL A 152 -23.14 12.70 -45.14
CA VAL A 152 -22.33 12.19 -46.27
C VAL A 152 -22.98 12.53 -47.61
N GLY A 153 -24.31 12.57 -47.69
CA GLY A 153 -25.08 13.00 -48.85
C GLY A 153 -24.71 14.40 -49.33
N ASN A 154 -24.31 15.30 -48.42
CA ASN A 154 -23.78 16.62 -48.78
C ASN A 154 -22.47 16.54 -49.60
N THR A 155 -21.61 15.56 -49.31
CA THR A 155 -20.34 15.36 -50.01
C THR A 155 -20.56 14.67 -51.37
N VAL A 156 -21.53 13.75 -51.44
CA VAL A 156 -21.94 13.09 -52.69
C VAL A 156 -22.64 14.09 -53.62
N ALA A 157 -23.56 14.92 -53.12
CA ALA A 157 -24.20 16.00 -53.87
C ALA A 157 -23.17 16.99 -54.45
N ALA A 158 -22.17 17.40 -53.67
CA ALA A 158 -21.09 18.25 -54.17
C ALA A 158 -20.20 17.57 -55.24
N THR A 159 -20.15 16.24 -55.26
CA THR A 159 -19.43 15.46 -56.27
C THR A 159 -20.28 15.27 -57.54
N LEU A 160 -21.58 15.00 -57.40
CA LEU A 160 -22.56 14.96 -58.49
C LEU A 160 -22.68 16.31 -59.21
N GLN A 161 -22.75 17.41 -58.45
CA GLN A 161 -22.80 18.76 -59.01
C GLN A 161 -21.55 19.06 -59.86
N ARG A 162 -20.37 18.60 -59.44
CA ARG A 162 -19.11 18.74 -60.21
C ARG A 162 -19.06 17.84 -61.46
N GLN A 163 -19.64 16.64 -61.40
CA GLN A 163 -19.71 15.73 -62.55
C GLN A 163 -20.67 16.26 -63.64
N VAL A 164 -21.79 16.87 -63.26
CA VAL A 164 -22.72 17.50 -64.21
C VAL A 164 -22.16 18.84 -64.74
N GLN A 165 -21.41 19.58 -63.94
CA GLN A 165 -20.77 20.85 -64.36
C GLN A 165 -19.64 20.66 -65.39
N SER A 166 -18.95 19.51 -65.42
CA SER A 166 -17.82 19.31 -66.35
C SER A 166 -18.22 19.00 -67.80
N GLY A 167 -19.51 19.09 -68.15
CA GLY A 167 -20.04 18.78 -69.49
C GLY A 167 -20.76 19.90 -70.22
N ALA A 168 -20.95 21.10 -69.64
CA ALA A 168 -21.89 22.09 -70.19
C ALA A 168 -21.36 23.53 -70.40
N THR A 169 -20.08 23.83 -70.19
CA THR A 169 -19.59 25.23 -70.25
C THR A 169 -18.31 25.38 -71.08
N GLU A 170 -18.39 25.17 -72.39
CA GLU A 170 -17.28 25.55 -73.28
C GLU A 170 -17.65 26.35 -74.55
N ASP A 171 -18.93 26.54 -74.91
CA ASP A 171 -19.26 27.02 -76.28
C ASP A 171 -20.01 28.35 -76.44
N TYR A 172 -20.34 29.13 -75.40
CA TYR A 172 -21.26 30.29 -75.63
C TYR A 172 -20.69 31.71 -75.56
N LEU A 173 -19.55 31.99 -74.93
CA LEU A 173 -19.19 33.39 -74.63
C LEU A 173 -17.78 33.79 -75.09
N ASP A 174 -17.54 33.69 -76.39
CA ASP A 174 -16.36 34.32 -77.02
C ASP A 174 -16.79 35.00 -78.32
N GLY A 175 -17.44 36.16 -78.19
CA GLY A 175 -18.25 36.66 -79.29
C GLY A 175 -18.64 38.11 -79.25
N ILE A 176 -17.67 38.99 -79.00
CA ILE A 176 -17.66 40.32 -79.65
C ILE A 176 -18.82 41.23 -79.17
N TYR A 177 -18.73 41.87 -77.99
CA TYR A 177 -19.30 43.24 -77.79
C TYR A 177 -18.97 43.96 -76.47
N LEU A 178 -18.09 43.46 -75.58
CA LEU A 178 -17.78 44.14 -74.31
C LEU A 178 -16.40 44.83 -74.32
N GLY A 179 -16.19 45.76 -75.24
CA GLY A 179 -14.96 46.59 -75.26
C GLY A 179 -15.00 47.77 -74.28
N PHE A 180 -16.19 48.27 -73.93
CA PHE A 180 -16.35 49.48 -73.12
C PHE A 180 -17.27 49.32 -71.89
N SER A 181 -18.23 48.38 -71.89
CA SER A 181 -18.91 47.92 -70.66
C SER A 181 -17.99 47.05 -69.78
N SER A 182 -17.02 46.33 -70.39
CA SER A 182 -15.96 45.59 -69.69
C SER A 182 -15.13 46.45 -68.75
N LEU A 183 -14.92 47.75 -69.05
CA LEU A 183 -14.12 48.59 -68.16
C LEU A 183 -14.88 48.95 -66.89
N HIS A 184 -16.18 49.28 -66.99
CA HIS A 184 -17.02 49.53 -65.82
C HIS A 184 -17.25 48.22 -65.03
N GLY A 185 -17.61 47.13 -65.72
CA GLY A 185 -17.77 45.81 -65.12
C GLY A 185 -16.50 45.29 -64.45
N LYS A 186 -15.32 45.47 -65.05
CA LYS A 186 -14.04 45.08 -64.42
C LYS A 186 -13.58 46.00 -63.30
N LEU A 187 -14.01 47.26 -63.27
CA LEU A 187 -13.78 48.15 -62.13
C LEU A 187 -14.69 47.77 -60.96
N VAL A 188 -15.95 47.42 -61.22
CA VAL A 188 -16.88 46.87 -60.22
C VAL A 188 -16.41 45.50 -59.73
N GLU A 189 -16.04 44.58 -60.62
CA GLU A 189 -15.52 43.25 -60.29
C GLU A 189 -14.17 43.32 -59.55
N ALA A 190 -13.31 44.29 -59.88
CA ALA A 190 -12.11 44.58 -59.10
C ALA A 190 -12.42 45.19 -57.73
N GLY A 191 -13.46 46.02 -57.63
CA GLY A 191 -13.98 46.56 -56.37
C GLY A 191 -14.55 45.46 -55.47
N GLU A 192 -15.39 44.58 -56.01
CA GLU A 192 -15.91 43.39 -55.33
C GLU A 192 -14.80 42.40 -54.97
N GLY A 193 -13.79 42.25 -55.83
CA GLY A 193 -12.58 41.49 -55.55
C GLY A 193 -11.79 42.08 -54.38
N ALA A 194 -11.70 43.40 -54.30
CA ALA A 194 -11.08 44.11 -53.18
C ALA A 194 -11.93 44.00 -51.90
N ASP A 195 -13.27 44.02 -51.97
CA ASP A 195 -14.15 43.75 -50.83
C ASP A 195 -14.07 42.29 -50.34
N LYS A 196 -13.99 41.32 -51.26
CA LYS A 196 -13.74 39.91 -50.92
C LYS A 196 -12.37 39.74 -50.27
N LEU A 197 -11.34 40.45 -50.76
CA LEU A 197 -10.02 40.44 -50.16
C LEU A 197 -10.04 41.09 -48.77
N ALA A 198 -10.79 42.18 -48.57
CA ALA A 198 -10.95 42.80 -47.27
C ALA A 198 -11.72 41.92 -46.27
N ALA A 199 -12.78 41.23 -46.73
CA ALA A 199 -13.53 40.28 -45.93
C ALA A 199 -12.67 39.06 -45.55
N GLY A 200 -11.90 38.50 -46.50
CA GLY A 200 -10.96 37.43 -46.25
C GLY A 200 -9.84 37.86 -45.30
N ALA A 201 -9.31 39.09 -45.45
CA ALA A 201 -8.33 39.66 -44.54
C ALA A 201 -8.92 39.83 -43.12
N ARG A 202 -10.18 40.25 -42.98
CA ARG A 202 -10.89 40.31 -41.68
C ARG A 202 -11.08 38.93 -41.03
N SER A 203 -11.51 37.92 -41.78
CA SER A 203 -11.62 36.56 -41.24
C SER A 203 -10.25 35.99 -40.84
N ALA A 204 -9.21 36.27 -41.61
CA ALA A 204 -7.84 35.90 -41.26
C ALA A 204 -7.32 36.69 -40.05
N ASP A 205 -7.71 37.96 -39.89
CA ASP A 205 -7.41 38.82 -38.74
C ASP A 205 -8.03 38.24 -37.45
N GLU A 206 -9.33 37.92 -37.46
CA GLU A 206 -10.03 37.26 -36.35
C GLU A 206 -9.39 35.90 -36.00
N GLY A 207 -8.98 35.13 -37.01
CA GLY A 207 -8.24 33.88 -36.82
C GLY A 207 -6.85 34.09 -36.20
N SER A 208 -6.13 35.14 -36.61
CA SER A 208 -4.81 35.50 -36.09
C SER A 208 -4.91 35.99 -34.63
N ALA A 209 -5.95 36.76 -34.31
CA ALA A 209 -6.25 37.19 -32.94
C ALA A 209 -6.58 35.99 -32.04
N SER A 210 -7.40 35.04 -32.52
CA SER A 210 -7.70 33.81 -31.79
C SER A 210 -6.45 32.95 -31.57
N LEU A 211 -5.55 32.87 -32.56
CA LEU A 211 -4.27 32.21 -32.45
C LEU A 211 -3.36 32.90 -31.41
N ALA A 212 -3.31 34.24 -31.39
CA ALA A 212 -2.55 34.99 -30.41
C ALA A 212 -3.05 34.74 -28.98
N VAL A 213 -4.37 34.70 -28.76
CA VAL A 213 -4.94 34.33 -27.44
C VAL A 213 -4.50 32.93 -27.02
N GLY A 214 -4.64 31.93 -27.90
CA GLY A 214 -4.23 30.56 -27.60
C GLY A 214 -2.73 30.40 -27.33
N LEU A 215 -1.88 31.15 -28.05
CA LEU A 215 -0.44 31.16 -27.80
C LEU A 215 -0.11 31.84 -26.45
N GLY A 216 -0.83 32.90 -26.09
CA GLY A 216 -0.73 33.52 -24.76
C GLY A 216 -1.05 32.54 -23.64
N ASP A 217 -2.14 31.78 -23.77
CA ASP A 217 -2.52 30.74 -22.80
C ASP A 217 -1.44 29.63 -22.68
N ILE A 218 -0.80 29.27 -23.80
CA ILE A 218 0.33 28.31 -23.79
C ILE A 218 1.54 28.89 -23.06
N VAL A 219 1.90 30.16 -23.31
CA VAL A 219 2.99 30.83 -22.59
C VAL A 219 2.73 30.85 -21.08
N ASP A 220 1.53 31.21 -20.66
CA ASP A 220 1.15 31.24 -19.23
C ASP A 220 1.17 29.83 -18.62
N GLY A 221 0.58 28.84 -19.31
CA GLY A 221 0.56 27.45 -18.86
C GLY A 221 1.96 26.84 -18.74
N THR A 222 2.85 27.15 -19.69
CA THR A 222 4.24 26.67 -19.68
C THR A 222 5.10 27.37 -18.64
N ALA A 223 4.85 28.66 -18.35
CA ALA A 223 5.46 29.35 -17.22
C ALA A 223 5.05 28.75 -15.87
N GLN A 224 3.77 28.39 -15.71
CA GLN A 224 3.29 27.68 -14.51
C GLN A 224 3.93 26.29 -14.40
N LEU A 225 4.00 25.53 -15.50
CA LEU A 225 4.65 24.22 -15.53
C LEU A 225 6.15 24.31 -15.19
N SER A 226 6.85 25.31 -15.73
CA SER A 226 8.27 25.56 -15.44
C SER A 226 8.49 25.86 -13.96
N THR A 227 7.68 26.76 -13.38
CA THR A 227 7.75 27.12 -11.96
C THR A 227 7.45 25.92 -11.06
N GLY A 228 6.38 25.17 -11.34
CA GLY A 228 6.01 23.97 -10.59
C GLY A 228 7.09 22.89 -10.66
N SER A 229 7.68 22.69 -11.84
CA SER A 229 8.75 21.71 -12.04
C SER A 229 10.03 22.12 -11.31
N ALA A 230 10.36 23.43 -11.28
CA ALA A 230 11.49 23.93 -10.49
C ALA A 230 11.28 23.73 -8.98
N GLN A 231 10.06 23.87 -8.47
CA GLN A 231 9.73 23.57 -7.06
C GLN A 231 9.90 22.08 -6.75
N VAL A 232 9.45 21.19 -7.65
CA VAL A 232 9.67 19.74 -7.52
C VAL A 232 11.16 19.42 -7.54
N ALA A 233 11.94 20.06 -8.41
CA ALA A 233 13.38 19.88 -8.47
C ALA A 233 14.06 20.28 -7.16
N ALA A 234 13.72 21.44 -6.60
CA ALA A 234 14.24 21.91 -5.33
C ALA A 234 13.88 20.95 -4.17
N GLY A 235 12.61 20.55 -4.06
CA GLY A 235 12.19 19.61 -3.02
C GLY A 235 12.84 18.21 -3.15
N ALA A 236 13.08 17.76 -4.37
CA ALA A 236 13.79 16.51 -4.63
C ALA A 236 15.29 16.62 -4.29
N ALA A 237 15.92 17.77 -4.53
CA ALA A 237 17.29 18.04 -4.09
C ALA A 237 17.41 18.06 -2.57
N ASP A 238 16.46 18.69 -1.86
CA ASP A 238 16.41 18.69 -0.40
C ASP A 238 16.24 17.27 0.16
N LEU A 239 15.35 16.47 -0.45
CA LEU A 239 15.18 15.07 -0.08
C LEU A 239 16.45 14.24 -0.33
N ALA A 240 17.16 14.50 -1.42
CA ALA A 240 18.42 13.84 -1.72
C ALA A 240 19.50 14.17 -0.67
N ALA A 241 19.63 15.45 -0.31
CA ALA A 241 20.55 15.90 0.72
C ALA A 241 20.24 15.28 2.09
N GLY A 242 18.98 15.35 2.54
CA GLY A 242 18.56 14.78 3.82
C GLY A 242 18.70 13.25 3.88
N SER A 243 18.48 12.56 2.75
CA SER A 243 18.71 11.11 2.66
C SER A 243 20.21 10.78 2.72
N GLY A 244 21.07 11.61 2.11
CA GLY A 244 22.52 11.48 2.22
C GLY A 244 23.04 11.73 3.64
N GLU A 245 22.49 12.70 4.37
CA GLU A 245 22.82 12.92 5.78
C GLU A 245 22.41 11.72 6.64
N LEU A 246 21.22 11.16 6.39
CA LEU A 246 20.77 9.95 7.08
C LEU A 246 21.69 8.75 6.80
N ALA A 247 22.08 8.53 5.55
CA ALA A 247 23.03 7.48 5.18
C ALA A 247 24.38 7.68 5.89
N GLY A 248 24.91 8.91 5.91
CA GLY A 248 26.13 9.24 6.64
C GLY A 248 26.01 8.98 8.15
N GLY A 249 24.89 9.32 8.77
CA GLY A 249 24.61 9.03 10.17
C GLY A 249 24.52 7.53 10.47
N LEU A 250 23.89 6.76 9.58
CA LEU A 250 23.79 5.30 9.69
C LEU A 250 25.14 4.61 9.50
N ALA A 251 25.99 5.10 8.60
CA ALA A 251 27.37 4.64 8.46
C ALA A 251 28.20 4.91 9.73
N GLY A 252 28.00 6.06 10.37
CA GLY A 252 28.59 6.37 11.68
C GLY A 252 28.12 5.40 12.77
N LEU A 253 26.83 5.07 12.79
CA LEU A 253 26.25 4.10 13.72
C LEU A 253 26.76 2.67 13.46
N ASP A 254 26.91 2.26 12.19
CA ASP A 254 27.50 0.97 11.81
C ASP A 254 28.92 0.85 12.39
N SER A 255 29.74 1.88 12.19
CA SER A 255 31.11 1.91 12.71
C SER A 255 31.14 1.82 14.24
N ALA A 256 30.28 2.55 14.95
CA ALA A 256 30.20 2.47 16.40
C ALA A 256 29.71 1.09 16.89
N THR A 257 28.87 0.42 16.11
CA THR A 257 28.30 -0.89 16.44
C THR A 257 29.24 -2.04 16.09
N ALA A 258 30.19 -1.85 15.17
CA ALA A 258 31.18 -2.85 14.77
C ALA A 258 32.05 -3.29 15.96
N ASP A 259 32.38 -2.38 16.87
CA ASP A 259 33.24 -2.65 18.03
C ASP A 259 32.50 -3.29 19.21
N LEU A 260 31.15 -3.29 19.21
CA LEU A 260 30.37 -3.82 20.32
C LEU A 260 30.54 -5.33 20.52
N VAL A 261 30.68 -6.10 19.44
CA VAL A 261 30.90 -7.57 19.53
C VAL A 261 32.25 -7.87 20.19
N PRO A 262 33.41 -7.39 19.69
CA PRO A 262 34.69 -7.66 20.33
C PRO A 262 34.76 -7.13 21.76
N GLN A 263 34.17 -5.97 22.05
CA GLN A 263 34.10 -5.43 23.42
C GLN A 263 33.24 -6.29 24.34
N SER A 264 32.11 -6.81 23.86
CA SER A 264 31.23 -7.69 24.64
C SER A 264 31.92 -9.02 24.95
N LEU A 265 32.68 -9.56 23.99
CA LEU A 265 33.49 -10.78 24.20
C LEU A 265 34.62 -10.53 25.19
N GLN A 266 35.32 -9.39 25.10
CA GLN A 266 36.35 -9.02 26.06
C GLN A 266 35.79 -8.87 27.49
N LEU A 267 34.58 -8.31 27.62
CA LEU A 267 33.90 -8.19 28.91
C LEU A 267 33.45 -9.56 29.44
N ALA A 268 32.98 -10.46 28.57
CA ALA A 268 32.65 -11.84 28.92
C ALA A 268 33.88 -12.59 29.45
N ASP A 269 35.02 -12.50 28.75
CA ASP A 269 36.29 -13.11 29.17
C ASP A 269 36.75 -12.57 30.54
N GLY A 270 36.61 -11.24 30.75
CA GLY A 270 36.89 -10.61 32.04
C GLY A 270 35.97 -11.08 33.16
N ALA A 271 34.68 -11.24 32.87
CA ALA A 271 33.70 -11.75 33.82
C ALA A 271 33.96 -13.22 34.18
N ALA A 272 34.33 -14.05 33.20
CA ALA A 272 34.71 -15.44 33.41
C ALA A 272 35.97 -15.57 34.29
N ALA A 273 36.99 -14.75 34.03
CA ALA A 273 38.19 -14.70 34.86
C ALA A 273 37.89 -14.26 36.30
N ALA A 274 37.05 -13.24 36.48
CA ALA A 274 36.63 -12.78 37.80
C ALA A 274 35.78 -13.85 38.53
N SER A 275 34.92 -14.58 37.82
CA SER A 275 34.08 -15.65 38.39
C SER A 275 34.94 -16.82 38.88
N ALA A 276 35.96 -17.21 38.11
CA ALA A 276 36.95 -18.20 38.55
C ALA A 276 37.73 -17.74 39.80
N GLY A 277 38.08 -16.45 39.87
CA GLY A 277 38.67 -15.84 41.07
C GLY A 277 37.74 -15.88 42.28
N ALA A 278 36.46 -15.55 42.09
CA ALA A 278 35.44 -15.61 43.14
C ALA A 278 35.22 -17.05 43.65
N ALA A 279 35.20 -18.05 42.76
CA ALA A 279 35.14 -19.45 43.14
C ALA A 279 36.35 -19.87 44.00
N THR A 280 37.55 -19.44 43.61
CA THR A 280 38.78 -19.69 44.39
C THR A 280 38.72 -19.03 45.76
N LEU A 281 38.25 -17.78 45.86
CA LEU A 281 38.08 -17.07 47.12
C LEU A 281 37.05 -17.76 48.03
N ARG A 282 35.92 -18.19 47.47
CA ARG A 282 34.89 -18.95 48.18
C ARG A 282 35.46 -20.23 48.78
N ASP A 283 36.18 -21.01 47.98
CA ASP A 283 36.75 -22.29 48.40
C ASP A 283 37.80 -22.07 49.51
N GLY A 284 38.67 -21.06 49.36
CA GLY A 284 39.63 -20.68 50.39
C GLY A 284 38.98 -20.19 51.70
N ALA A 285 37.91 -19.41 51.60
CA ALA A 285 37.15 -18.94 52.76
C ALA A 285 36.41 -20.10 53.46
N ALA A 286 35.87 -21.07 52.72
CA ALA A 286 35.28 -22.28 53.29
C ALA A 286 36.32 -23.15 54.01
N GLN A 287 37.53 -23.28 53.46
CA GLN A 287 38.65 -23.95 54.12
C GLN A 287 39.06 -23.22 55.41
N LEU A 288 39.14 -21.89 55.39
CA LEU A 288 39.43 -21.09 56.57
C LEU A 288 38.36 -21.24 57.65
N ALA A 289 37.08 -21.22 57.27
CA ALA A 289 35.96 -21.44 58.19
C ALA A 289 36.06 -22.81 58.88
N THR A 290 36.38 -23.85 58.12
CA THR A 290 36.57 -25.21 58.64
C THR A 290 37.77 -25.31 59.58
N GLY A 291 38.90 -24.69 59.20
CA GLY A 291 40.12 -24.68 60.02
C GLY A 291 39.94 -23.92 61.34
N THR A 292 39.30 -22.76 61.30
CA THR A 292 39.00 -21.96 62.50
C THR A 292 37.97 -22.64 63.40
N GLN A 293 36.96 -23.31 62.83
CA GLN A 293 36.06 -24.14 63.64
C GLN A 293 36.80 -25.27 64.35
N SER A 294 37.76 -25.93 63.68
CA SER A 294 38.58 -26.97 64.31
C SER A 294 39.44 -26.43 65.46
N VAL A 295 39.93 -25.18 65.36
CA VAL A 295 40.62 -24.49 66.46
C VAL A 295 39.67 -24.20 67.61
N ALA A 296 38.44 -23.76 67.31
CA ALA A 296 37.42 -23.50 68.33
C ALA A 296 37.04 -24.76 69.10
N ASP A 297 36.86 -25.88 68.40
CA ASP A 297 36.55 -27.18 68.99
C ASP A 297 37.71 -27.68 69.86
N GLY A 298 38.96 -27.56 69.39
CA GLY A 298 40.15 -27.93 70.15
C GLY A 298 40.35 -27.08 71.41
N ALA A 299 40.15 -25.77 71.32
CA ALA A 299 40.21 -24.87 72.47
C ALA A 299 39.09 -25.15 73.49
N SER A 300 37.88 -25.46 73.01
CA SER A 300 36.76 -25.88 73.86
C SER A 300 37.04 -27.21 74.56
N ALA A 301 37.71 -28.16 73.90
CA ALA A 301 38.12 -29.43 74.49
C ALA A 301 39.23 -29.30 75.55
N LEU A 302 40.06 -28.25 75.48
CA LEU A 302 41.11 -27.97 76.48
C LEU A 302 40.52 -27.50 77.82
N THR A 303 39.39 -26.78 77.77
CA THR A 303 38.71 -26.21 78.94
C THR A 303 38.40 -27.23 80.06
N PRO A 304 37.73 -28.37 79.81
CA PRO A 304 37.46 -29.36 80.85
C PRO A 304 38.73 -29.98 81.43
N SER A 305 39.76 -30.20 80.60
CA SER A 305 41.04 -30.77 81.05
C SER A 305 41.82 -29.81 81.95
N ALA A 306 41.87 -28.53 81.58
CA ALA A 306 42.50 -27.48 82.39
C ALA A 306 41.71 -27.22 83.70
N SER A 307 40.38 -27.31 83.65
CA SER A 307 39.53 -27.23 84.86
C SER A 307 39.81 -28.39 85.82
N ALA A 308 39.86 -29.63 85.30
CA ALA A 308 40.20 -30.80 86.09
C ALA A 308 41.61 -30.72 86.71
N LEU A 309 42.58 -30.17 85.96
CA LEU A 309 43.92 -29.90 86.49
C LEU A 309 43.90 -28.86 87.62
N ALA A 310 43.13 -27.77 87.46
CA ALA A 310 42.97 -26.75 88.49
C ALA A 310 42.34 -27.34 89.76
N ASP A 311 41.29 -28.14 89.63
CA ASP A 311 40.62 -28.78 90.76
C ASP A 311 41.53 -29.80 91.46
N GLY A 312 42.23 -30.66 90.70
CA GLY A 312 43.16 -31.63 91.24
C GLY A 312 44.36 -30.98 91.94
N THR A 313 44.90 -29.89 91.41
CA THR A 313 46.00 -29.15 92.05
C THR A 313 45.56 -28.43 93.33
N ARG A 314 44.32 -27.92 93.39
CA ARG A 314 43.75 -27.43 94.67
C ARG A 314 43.58 -28.54 95.69
N GLN A 315 43.10 -29.72 95.27
CA GLN A 315 43.00 -30.86 96.17
C GLN A 315 44.37 -31.30 96.73
N VAL A 316 45.42 -31.24 95.91
CA VAL A 316 46.81 -31.46 96.38
C VAL A 316 47.25 -30.36 97.35
N ALA A 317 46.96 -29.08 97.06
CA ALA A 317 47.28 -27.97 97.95
C ALA A 317 46.61 -28.15 99.33
N ASP A 318 45.33 -28.51 99.35
CA ASP A 318 44.56 -28.78 100.58
C ASP A 318 45.14 -29.96 101.36
N GLY A 319 45.46 -31.08 100.68
CA GLY A 319 46.05 -32.26 101.31
C GLY A 319 47.44 -32.01 101.88
N VAL A 320 48.28 -31.27 101.16
CA VAL A 320 49.61 -30.86 101.64
C VAL A 320 49.47 -29.87 102.80
N GLY A 321 48.50 -28.96 102.77
CA GLY A 321 48.19 -28.08 103.90
C GLY A 321 47.80 -28.85 105.16
N GLN A 322 47.04 -29.95 105.02
CA GLN A 322 46.73 -30.85 106.16
C GLN A 322 48.01 -31.53 106.70
N VAL A 323 48.93 -31.95 105.83
CA VAL A 323 50.23 -32.49 106.26
C VAL A 323 51.04 -31.44 107.01
N GLY A 324 51.06 -30.19 106.53
CA GLY A 324 51.72 -29.07 107.20
C GLY A 324 51.15 -28.79 108.59
N GLN A 325 49.83 -28.78 108.72
CA GLN A 325 49.14 -28.63 110.02
C GLN A 325 49.48 -29.79 110.98
N GLY A 326 49.49 -31.03 110.47
CA GLY A 326 49.88 -32.21 111.25
C GLY A 326 51.34 -32.16 111.70
N ALA A 327 52.25 -31.70 110.83
CA ALA A 327 53.65 -31.51 111.13
C ALA A 327 53.87 -30.41 112.18
N ALA A 328 53.15 -29.29 112.09
CA ALA A 328 53.17 -28.23 113.11
C ALA A 328 52.66 -28.73 114.48
N ALA A 329 51.61 -29.55 114.49
CA ALA A 329 51.10 -30.20 115.71
C ALA A 329 52.13 -31.18 116.30
N LEU A 330 52.79 -31.98 115.45
CA LEU A 330 53.86 -32.89 115.85
C LEU A 330 55.07 -32.13 116.43
N SER A 331 55.47 -31.03 115.80
CA SER A 331 56.54 -30.16 116.28
C SER A 331 56.22 -29.60 117.67
N THR A 332 54.98 -29.11 117.86
CA THR A 332 54.51 -28.60 119.15
C THR A 332 54.50 -29.70 120.22
N GLY A 333 54.00 -30.90 119.91
CA GLY A 333 54.01 -32.03 120.84
C GLY A 333 55.41 -32.52 121.18
N ALA A 334 56.32 -32.57 120.20
CA ALA A 334 57.71 -32.92 120.41
C ALA A 334 58.43 -31.88 121.31
N ALA A 335 58.19 -30.59 121.11
CA ALA A 335 58.70 -29.54 121.99
C ALA A 335 58.18 -29.67 123.44
N GLN A 336 56.92 -30.09 123.63
CA GLN A 336 56.37 -30.39 124.96
C GLN A 336 57.05 -31.60 125.61
N ILE A 337 57.29 -32.68 124.85
CA ILE A 337 58.02 -33.87 125.33
C ILE A 337 59.45 -33.48 125.71
N GLN A 338 60.12 -32.67 124.87
CA GLN A 338 61.45 -32.15 125.16
C GLN A 338 61.47 -31.40 126.50
N GLY A 339 60.58 -30.42 126.70
CA GLY A 339 60.52 -29.66 127.94
C GLY A 339 60.21 -30.53 129.17
N GLY A 340 59.34 -31.52 129.04
CA GLY A 340 59.05 -32.48 130.11
C GLY A 340 60.23 -33.41 130.43
N ALA A 341 60.96 -33.86 129.40
CA ALA A 341 62.15 -34.68 129.55
C ALA A 341 63.31 -33.88 130.18
N GLU A 342 63.52 -32.63 129.78
CA GLU A 342 64.48 -31.71 130.42
C GLU A 342 64.14 -31.48 131.89
N GLN A 343 62.86 -31.31 132.22
CA GLN A 343 62.38 -31.19 133.60
C GLN A 343 62.61 -32.48 134.41
N SER A 344 62.37 -33.66 133.80
CA SER A 344 62.63 -34.97 134.40
C SER A 344 64.12 -35.21 134.63
N ALA A 345 64.97 -34.83 133.67
CA ALA A 345 66.42 -34.90 133.78
C ALA A 345 66.91 -34.01 134.93
N ALA A 346 66.43 -32.76 134.98
CA ALA A 346 66.75 -31.83 136.07
C ALA A 346 66.30 -32.37 137.43
N GLY A 347 65.11 -32.96 137.54
CA GLY A 347 64.61 -33.59 138.75
C GLY A 347 65.44 -34.81 139.17
N SER A 348 65.80 -35.67 138.22
CA SER A 348 66.63 -36.86 138.49
C SER A 348 68.03 -36.47 138.95
N ARG A 349 68.65 -35.45 138.33
CA ARG A 349 69.91 -34.87 138.81
C ARG A 349 69.77 -34.25 140.19
N ALA A 350 68.69 -33.51 140.45
CA ALA A 350 68.45 -32.96 141.79
C ALA A 350 68.28 -34.06 142.85
N VAL A 351 67.66 -35.20 142.51
CA VAL A 351 67.60 -36.39 143.37
C VAL A 351 68.99 -37.00 143.54
N ALA A 352 69.76 -37.19 142.47
CA ALA A 352 71.13 -37.70 142.53
C ALA A 352 72.01 -36.83 143.43
N ASP A 353 71.97 -35.50 143.23
CA ASP A 353 72.69 -34.50 144.04
C ASP A 353 72.23 -34.51 145.51
N GLY A 354 70.92 -34.65 145.75
CA GLY A 354 70.36 -34.75 147.09
C GLY A 354 70.77 -36.04 147.80
N LEU A 355 70.82 -37.15 147.08
CA LEU A 355 71.23 -38.45 147.60
C LEU A 355 72.73 -38.50 147.88
N ALA A 356 73.54 -37.91 147.01
CA ALA A 356 74.98 -37.72 147.23
C ALA A 356 75.26 -36.86 148.46
N ARG A 357 74.46 -35.80 148.68
CA ARG A 357 74.52 -35.00 149.93
C ARG A 357 74.09 -35.80 151.16
N LEU A 358 73.04 -36.61 151.08
CA LEU A 358 72.59 -37.49 152.17
C LEU A 358 73.66 -38.55 152.53
N GLN A 359 74.36 -39.07 151.52
CA GLN A 359 75.46 -40.03 151.70
C GLN A 359 76.60 -39.45 152.56
N GLN A 360 76.81 -38.14 152.54
CA GLN A 360 77.82 -37.48 153.39
C GLN A 360 77.44 -37.42 154.88
N THR A 361 76.22 -37.78 155.29
CA THR A 361 75.70 -37.56 156.67
C THR A 361 75.21 -38.84 157.39
N TYR A 362 75.66 -40.02 156.95
CA TYR A 362 74.99 -41.31 157.14
C TYR A 362 75.56 -42.20 158.29
N ASP A 363 75.80 -41.65 159.49
CA ASP A 363 76.72 -42.24 160.51
C ASP A 363 76.16 -43.32 161.50
N SER A 364 75.31 -44.28 161.11
CA SER A 364 74.77 -45.25 162.12
C SER A 364 74.49 -46.74 161.77
N LEU A 365 75.07 -47.31 160.71
CA LEU A 365 75.06 -48.76 160.33
C LEU A 365 76.29 -49.08 159.44
N THR A 366 76.52 -50.34 159.06
CA THR A 366 77.73 -50.88 158.41
C THR A 366 78.10 -50.30 157.03
N ASP A 367 79.36 -49.90 156.85
CA ASP A 367 79.84 -49.08 155.71
C ASP A 367 79.65 -49.67 154.31
N ALA A 368 79.79 -50.98 154.13
CA ALA A 368 79.87 -51.59 152.80
C ALA A 368 78.52 -51.73 152.08
N GLU A 369 77.44 -52.07 152.80
CA GLU A 369 76.12 -52.35 152.20
C GLU A 369 75.37 -51.06 151.83
N ARG A 370 75.66 -50.02 152.59
CA ARG A 370 75.03 -48.69 152.50
C ARG A 370 75.58 -47.86 151.35
N LEU A 371 76.90 -47.90 151.17
CA LEU A 371 77.58 -47.25 150.05
C LEU A 371 77.10 -47.85 148.72
N ALA A 372 77.00 -49.19 148.62
CA ALA A 372 76.59 -49.88 147.40
C ALA A 372 75.14 -49.55 146.99
N ALA A 373 74.19 -49.56 147.93
CA ALA A 373 72.79 -49.26 147.63
C ALA A 373 72.57 -47.79 147.20
N LEU A 374 73.25 -46.84 147.86
CA LEU A 374 73.17 -45.42 147.51
C LEU A 374 73.90 -45.10 146.20
N GLN A 375 75.04 -45.74 145.93
CA GLN A 375 75.73 -45.64 144.64
C GLN A 375 74.90 -46.22 143.49
N GLN A 376 74.21 -47.34 143.71
CA GLN A 376 73.31 -47.92 142.72
C GLN A 376 72.12 -47.00 142.43
N LEU A 377 71.57 -46.32 143.45
CA LEU A 377 70.49 -45.36 143.26
C LEU A 377 70.95 -44.05 142.59
N ALA A 378 72.15 -43.54 142.92
CA ALA A 378 72.74 -42.39 142.23
C ALA A 378 73.04 -42.71 140.76
N ALA A 379 73.64 -43.87 140.47
CA ALA A 379 73.86 -44.33 139.10
C ALA A 379 72.54 -44.55 138.34
N GLY A 380 71.48 -45.01 139.02
CA GLY A 380 70.14 -45.10 138.45
C GLY A 380 69.52 -43.73 138.15
N ALA A 381 69.78 -42.72 138.98
CA ALA A 381 69.33 -41.35 138.78
C ALA A 381 70.11 -40.64 137.65
N ASP A 382 71.42 -40.87 137.54
CA ASP A 382 72.23 -40.40 136.41
C ASP A 382 71.80 -41.08 135.11
N ALA A 383 71.59 -42.40 135.11
CA ALA A 383 71.06 -43.12 133.95
C ALA A 383 69.67 -42.62 133.53
N ALA A 384 68.82 -42.25 134.49
CA ALA A 384 67.52 -41.62 134.21
C ALA A 384 67.67 -40.19 133.66
N ALA A 385 68.66 -39.43 134.13
CA ALA A 385 68.97 -38.10 133.61
C ALA A 385 69.53 -38.17 132.18
N ASP A 386 70.49 -39.06 131.91
CA ASP A 386 71.04 -39.29 130.57
C ASP A 386 69.97 -39.81 129.61
N GLY A 387 69.12 -40.73 130.06
CA GLY A 387 67.97 -41.20 129.28
C GLY A 387 66.98 -40.06 128.98
N SER A 388 66.72 -39.18 129.94
CA SER A 388 65.85 -38.02 129.76
C SER A 388 66.47 -36.98 128.81
N ASP A 389 67.79 -36.75 128.88
CA ASP A 389 68.51 -35.89 127.92
C ASP A 389 68.48 -36.46 126.50
N GLN A 390 68.65 -37.78 126.34
CA GLN A 390 68.52 -38.43 125.03
C GLN A 390 67.11 -38.28 124.46
N VAL A 391 66.07 -38.41 125.29
CA VAL A 391 64.69 -38.14 124.89
C VAL A 391 64.50 -36.67 124.54
N ALA A 392 65.06 -35.73 125.30
CA ALA A 392 64.99 -34.30 125.02
C ALA A 392 65.67 -33.96 123.68
N ALA A 393 66.88 -34.45 123.44
CA ALA A 393 67.60 -34.25 122.18
C ALA A 393 66.86 -34.86 121.00
N GLY A 394 66.33 -36.09 121.15
CA GLY A 394 65.52 -36.74 120.12
C GLY A 394 64.22 -36.00 119.83
N ALA A 395 63.55 -35.48 120.86
CA ALA A 395 62.35 -34.68 120.74
C ALA A 395 62.63 -33.31 120.10
N GLY A 396 63.75 -32.67 120.41
CA GLY A 396 64.20 -31.43 119.76
C GLY A 396 64.56 -31.61 118.28
N ALA A 397 65.21 -32.73 117.94
CA ALA A 397 65.45 -33.10 116.54
C ALA A 397 64.14 -33.36 115.79
N LEU A 398 63.19 -34.09 116.41
CA LEU A 398 61.86 -34.32 115.85
C LEU A 398 61.08 -33.01 115.68
N ALA A 399 61.14 -32.09 116.64
CA ALA A 399 60.49 -30.79 116.56
C ALA A 399 61.04 -29.95 115.40
N SER A 400 62.36 -29.92 115.23
CA SER A 400 63.02 -29.25 114.10
C SER A 400 62.61 -29.87 112.77
N SER A 401 62.70 -31.20 112.61
CA SER A 401 62.30 -31.88 111.37
C SER A 401 60.81 -31.72 111.05
N ALA A 402 59.95 -31.69 112.08
CA ALA A 402 58.52 -31.44 111.90
C ALA A 402 58.23 -29.98 111.51
N SER A 403 59.02 -29.02 112.00
CA SER A 403 58.96 -27.62 111.56
C SER A 403 59.41 -27.46 110.11
N ASP A 404 60.51 -28.12 109.71
CA ASP A 404 60.98 -28.12 108.32
C ASP A 404 59.95 -28.75 107.37
N LEU A 405 59.31 -29.85 107.81
CA LEU A 405 58.22 -30.47 107.05
C LEU A 405 57.00 -29.55 106.92
N ALA A 406 56.64 -28.81 107.98
CA ALA A 406 55.55 -27.84 107.92
C ALA A 406 55.86 -26.71 106.93
N ALA A 407 57.06 -26.13 106.99
CA ALA A 407 57.49 -25.09 106.05
C ALA A 407 57.56 -25.59 104.60
N GLY A 408 58.06 -26.82 104.39
CA GLY A 408 58.07 -27.47 103.08
C GLY A 408 56.66 -27.75 102.54
N ALA A 409 55.74 -28.15 103.41
CA ALA A 409 54.33 -28.33 103.07
C ALA A 409 53.67 -27.00 102.68
N ASP A 410 53.88 -25.92 103.43
CA ASP A 410 53.33 -24.59 103.09
C ASP A 410 53.85 -24.08 101.73
N ALA A 411 55.15 -24.28 101.46
CA ALA A 411 55.74 -23.94 100.17
C ALA A 411 55.14 -24.76 99.01
N ALA A 412 54.94 -26.07 99.22
CA ALA A 412 54.32 -26.95 98.23
C ALA A 412 52.82 -26.65 98.02
N ALA A 413 52.08 -26.31 99.08
CA ALA A 413 50.68 -25.88 98.98
C ALA A 413 50.53 -24.55 98.21
N THR A 414 51.45 -23.61 98.44
CA THR A 414 51.52 -22.35 97.69
C THR A 414 51.84 -22.59 96.21
N GLY A 415 52.80 -23.48 95.92
CA GLY A 415 53.14 -23.89 94.56
C GLY A 415 51.97 -24.56 93.84
N ALA A 416 51.26 -25.45 94.53
CA ALA A 416 50.07 -26.13 94.01
C ALA A 416 48.91 -25.14 93.74
N SER A 417 48.69 -24.17 94.63
CA SER A 417 47.68 -23.10 94.43
C SER A 417 48.03 -22.22 93.23
N THR A 418 49.31 -21.85 93.07
CA THR A 418 49.79 -21.09 91.90
C THR A 418 49.58 -21.87 90.60
N ALA A 419 49.83 -23.19 90.61
CA ALA A 419 49.55 -24.05 89.45
C ALA A 419 48.05 -24.12 89.13
N ALA A 420 47.18 -24.15 90.15
CA ALA A 420 45.74 -24.11 89.98
C ALA A 420 45.26 -22.80 89.33
N ASP A 421 45.82 -21.66 89.75
CA ASP A 421 45.52 -20.34 89.17
C ASP A 421 46.01 -20.24 87.72
N GLY A 422 47.19 -20.81 87.42
CA GLY A 422 47.70 -20.95 86.06
C GLY A 422 46.78 -21.78 85.17
N ALA A 423 46.26 -22.90 85.68
CA ALA A 423 45.28 -23.73 84.99
C ALA A 423 43.94 -22.99 84.79
N GLY A 424 43.49 -22.18 85.76
CA GLY A 424 42.31 -21.31 85.61
C GLY A 424 42.50 -20.21 84.56
N SER A 425 43.71 -19.64 84.47
CA SER A 425 44.07 -18.70 83.41
C SER A 425 44.06 -19.36 82.03
N LEU A 426 44.53 -20.62 81.94
CA LEU A 426 44.48 -21.42 80.72
C LEU A 426 43.03 -21.68 80.27
N VAL A 427 42.11 -21.99 81.20
CA VAL A 427 40.67 -22.11 80.91
C VAL A 427 40.12 -20.82 80.28
N THR A 428 40.43 -19.67 80.88
CA THR A 428 39.96 -18.37 80.37
C THR A 428 40.50 -18.08 78.98
N GLY A 429 41.81 -18.29 78.77
CA GLY A 429 42.45 -18.11 77.47
C GLY A 429 41.93 -19.07 76.40
N ALA A 430 41.67 -20.33 76.76
CA ALA A 430 41.07 -21.31 75.86
C ALA A 430 39.63 -20.91 75.47
N GLY A 431 38.83 -20.40 76.40
CA GLY A 431 37.50 -19.87 76.11
C GLY A 431 37.52 -18.66 75.18
N GLN A 432 38.45 -17.71 75.39
CA GLN A 432 38.62 -16.56 74.50
C GLN A 432 39.08 -16.97 73.10
N LEU A 433 40.02 -17.92 73.00
CA LEU A 433 40.47 -18.46 71.71
C LEU A 433 39.33 -19.16 70.98
N ALA A 434 38.52 -19.95 71.69
CA ALA A 434 37.36 -20.62 71.11
C ALA A 434 36.36 -19.62 70.53
N ALA A 435 35.98 -18.59 71.31
CA ALA A 435 35.07 -17.55 70.86
C ALA A 435 35.61 -16.79 69.63
N GLY A 436 36.87 -16.33 69.67
CA GLY A 436 37.49 -15.63 68.54
C GLY A 436 37.62 -16.51 67.29
N ALA A 437 37.85 -17.82 67.46
CA ALA A 437 37.89 -18.77 66.36
C ALA A 437 36.49 -19.03 65.76
N THR A 438 35.43 -19.05 66.58
CA THR A 438 34.04 -19.09 66.09
C THR A 438 33.67 -17.83 65.32
N ASP A 439 34.04 -16.64 65.81
CA ASP A 439 33.80 -15.37 65.11
C ASP A 439 34.54 -15.32 63.77
N ALA A 440 35.79 -15.77 63.73
CA ALA A 440 36.57 -15.87 62.50
C ALA A 440 35.96 -16.87 61.51
N SER A 441 35.43 -18.00 62.00
CA SER A 441 34.73 -18.98 61.17
C SER A 441 33.47 -18.41 60.55
N ALA A 442 32.67 -17.68 61.33
CA ALA A 442 31.47 -17.01 60.85
C ALA A 442 31.80 -15.92 59.81
N GLY A 443 32.84 -15.12 60.04
CA GLY A 443 33.32 -14.13 59.08
C GLY A 443 33.81 -14.76 57.77
N ALA A 444 34.55 -15.88 57.85
CA ALA A 444 34.99 -16.63 56.68
C ALA A 444 33.81 -17.22 55.90
N ALA A 445 32.77 -17.72 56.58
CA ALA A 445 31.54 -18.18 55.93
C ALA A 445 30.80 -17.04 55.20
N GLN A 446 30.75 -15.83 55.79
CA GLN A 446 30.18 -14.65 55.12
C GLN A 446 30.96 -14.26 53.86
N VAL A 447 32.30 -14.30 53.90
CA VAL A 447 33.14 -14.05 52.72
C VAL A 447 32.89 -15.11 51.64
N ALA A 448 32.76 -16.39 52.02
CA ALA A 448 32.43 -17.45 51.08
C ALA A 448 31.07 -17.22 50.40
N GLN A 449 30.05 -16.81 51.16
CA GLN A 449 28.75 -16.46 50.60
C GLN A 449 28.83 -15.26 49.66
N GLY A 450 29.48 -14.17 50.05
CA GLY A 450 29.64 -12.99 49.19
C GLY A 450 30.40 -13.29 47.90
N ALA A 451 31.38 -14.20 47.96
CA ALA A 451 32.09 -14.68 46.78
C ALA A 451 31.19 -15.55 45.86
N ALA A 452 30.27 -16.34 46.43
CA ALA A 452 29.27 -17.07 45.65
C ALA A 452 28.28 -16.10 44.96
N ASP A 453 27.76 -15.12 45.69
CA ASP A 453 26.84 -14.11 45.13
C ASP A 453 27.51 -13.31 44.00
N LEU A 454 28.80 -12.97 44.16
CA LEU A 454 29.60 -12.33 43.10
C LEU A 454 29.75 -13.24 41.88
N ALA A 455 30.05 -14.52 42.07
CA ALA A 455 30.17 -15.48 40.96
C ALA A 455 28.85 -15.61 40.18
N ASP A 456 27.71 -15.66 40.88
CA ASP A 456 26.38 -15.69 40.28
C ASP A 456 26.09 -14.42 39.47
N GLY A 457 26.40 -13.24 40.03
CA GLY A 457 26.26 -11.96 39.34
C GLY A 457 27.14 -11.85 38.09
N LEU A 458 28.37 -12.38 38.14
CA LEU A 458 29.27 -12.46 37.00
C LEU A 458 28.77 -13.45 35.93
N GLY A 459 28.12 -14.54 36.34
CA GLY A 459 27.44 -15.45 35.41
C GLY A 459 26.26 -14.79 34.68
N GLN A 460 25.51 -13.93 35.37
CA GLN A 460 24.46 -13.13 34.73
C GLN A 460 25.04 -12.09 33.75
N LEU A 461 26.16 -11.45 34.11
CA LEU A 461 26.86 -10.52 33.24
C LEU A 461 27.35 -11.21 31.96
N ASP A 462 27.98 -12.37 32.08
CA ASP A 462 28.45 -13.20 30.96
C ASP A 462 27.28 -13.61 30.02
N ALA A 463 26.17 -14.07 30.59
CA ALA A 463 24.98 -14.39 29.79
C ALA A 463 24.40 -13.16 29.05
N GLY A 464 24.43 -11.99 29.71
CA GLY A 464 24.01 -10.71 29.15
C GLY A 464 24.90 -10.25 28.00
N THR A 465 26.22 -10.27 28.17
CA THR A 465 27.19 -9.89 27.14
C THR A 465 27.19 -10.86 25.96
N ALA A 466 27.02 -12.17 26.20
CA ALA A 466 26.83 -13.16 25.14
C ALA A 466 25.55 -12.90 24.33
N THR A 467 24.47 -12.47 24.98
CA THR A 467 23.22 -12.09 24.30
C THR A 467 23.38 -10.82 23.49
N LEU A 468 24.07 -9.81 24.03
CA LEU A 468 24.42 -8.59 23.31
C LEU A 468 25.25 -8.93 22.06
N ALA A 469 26.36 -9.65 22.23
CA ALA A 469 27.23 -10.07 21.13
C ALA A 469 26.50 -10.87 20.03
N ARG A 470 25.51 -11.70 20.40
CA ARG A 470 24.71 -12.48 19.44
C ARG A 470 23.73 -11.63 18.64
N ASN A 471 23.18 -10.58 19.23
CA ASN A 471 22.16 -9.74 18.59
C ASN A 471 22.76 -8.56 17.81
N THR A 472 23.98 -8.12 18.16
CA THR A 472 24.67 -7.01 17.48
C THR A 472 24.83 -7.23 15.96
N PRO A 473 25.15 -8.42 15.42
CA PRO A 473 25.21 -8.65 13.98
C PRO A 473 23.89 -8.35 13.26
N ALA A 474 22.76 -8.82 13.79
CA ALA A 474 21.45 -8.57 13.19
C ALA A 474 21.05 -7.08 13.25
N LEU A 475 21.41 -6.39 14.35
CA LEU A 475 21.24 -4.93 14.46
C LEU A 475 22.07 -4.21 13.38
N ARG A 476 23.32 -4.65 13.21
CA ARG A 476 24.25 -4.09 12.23
C ARG A 476 23.76 -4.29 10.79
N ASP A 477 23.32 -5.50 10.45
CA ASP A 477 22.70 -5.80 9.15
C ASP A 477 21.49 -4.88 8.89
N GLY A 478 20.68 -4.60 9.92
CA GLY A 478 19.57 -3.65 9.84
C GLY A 478 20.02 -2.21 9.60
N ILE A 479 21.10 -1.76 10.24
CA ILE A 479 21.69 -0.43 10.04
C ILE A 479 22.23 -0.30 8.61
N VAL A 480 22.97 -1.29 8.12
CA VAL A 480 23.50 -1.31 6.74
C VAL A 480 22.36 -1.28 5.73
N ALA A 481 21.34 -2.13 5.90
CA ALA A 481 20.19 -2.14 5.00
C ALA A 481 19.42 -0.79 5.00
N ALA A 482 19.34 -0.12 6.14
CA ALA A 482 18.76 1.22 6.23
C ALA A 482 19.66 2.28 5.53
N SER A 483 20.98 2.17 5.66
CA SER A 483 21.94 3.05 4.98
C SER A 483 21.84 2.91 3.46
N ASP A 484 21.86 1.67 2.95
CA ASP A 484 21.71 1.37 1.52
C ASP A 484 20.36 1.90 0.98
N GLY A 485 19.30 1.79 1.79
CA GLY A 485 17.99 2.34 1.48
C GLY A 485 17.99 3.87 1.40
N ALA A 486 18.69 4.55 2.31
CA ALA A 486 18.85 5.99 2.29
C ALA A 486 19.67 6.47 1.07
N ASP A 487 20.74 5.76 0.71
CA ASP A 487 21.51 6.04 -0.51
C ASP A 487 20.66 5.85 -1.78
N THR A 488 19.85 4.79 -1.82
CA THR A 488 18.93 4.53 -2.93
C THR A 488 17.89 5.65 -3.06
N LEU A 489 17.35 6.12 -1.92
CA LEU A 489 16.41 7.24 -1.90
C LEU A 489 17.08 8.53 -2.36
N ALA A 490 18.32 8.80 -1.93
CA ALA A 490 19.08 9.97 -2.34
C ALA A 490 19.33 9.99 -3.85
N ALA A 491 19.71 8.83 -4.42
CA ALA A 491 19.91 8.68 -5.87
C ALA A 491 18.60 8.86 -6.66
N GLY A 492 17.50 8.28 -6.17
CA GLY A 492 16.17 8.45 -6.78
C GLY A 492 15.70 9.90 -6.74
N ALA A 493 15.88 10.58 -5.61
CA ALA A 493 15.53 12.00 -5.45
C ALA A 493 16.42 12.90 -6.33
N SER A 494 17.71 12.60 -6.47
CA SER A 494 18.60 13.29 -7.41
C SER A 494 18.13 13.12 -8.86
N THR A 495 17.71 11.91 -9.23
CA THR A 495 17.17 11.63 -10.58
C THR A 495 15.88 12.42 -10.83
N LEU A 496 14.98 12.46 -9.84
CA LEU A 496 13.75 13.26 -9.92
C LEU A 496 14.06 14.75 -10.03
N SER A 497 15.05 15.25 -9.27
CA SER A 497 15.49 16.64 -9.33
C SER A 497 15.98 17.02 -10.73
N THR A 498 16.83 16.18 -11.34
CA THR A 498 17.32 16.41 -12.70
C THR A 498 16.18 16.38 -13.71
N GLY A 499 15.33 15.35 -13.67
CA GLY A 499 14.21 15.24 -14.62
C GLY A 499 13.19 16.38 -14.50
N ALA A 500 12.92 16.85 -13.28
CA ALA A 500 12.08 18.03 -13.08
C ALA A 500 12.75 19.32 -13.59
N GLY A 501 14.08 19.43 -13.45
CA GLY A 501 14.87 20.49 -14.09
C GLY A 501 14.78 20.46 -15.61
N ASP A 502 14.87 19.28 -16.23
CA ASP A 502 14.74 19.10 -17.68
C ASP A 502 13.35 19.51 -18.17
N VAL A 503 12.28 19.15 -17.45
CA VAL A 503 10.91 19.59 -17.76
C VAL A 503 10.78 21.11 -17.61
N ALA A 504 11.34 21.70 -16.56
CA ALA A 504 11.30 23.15 -16.37
C ALA A 504 12.02 23.89 -17.51
N GLY A 505 13.17 23.38 -17.95
CA GLY A 505 13.92 23.92 -19.09
C GLY A 505 13.17 23.75 -20.41
N GLY A 506 12.59 22.58 -20.67
CA GLY A 506 11.78 22.34 -21.87
C GLY A 506 10.52 23.21 -21.92
N ALA A 507 9.86 23.43 -20.78
CA ALA A 507 8.73 24.34 -20.68
C ALA A 507 9.14 25.80 -20.94
N ALA A 508 10.31 26.24 -20.47
CA ALA A 508 10.83 27.57 -20.79
C ALA A 508 11.13 27.75 -22.29
N VAL A 509 11.72 26.74 -22.94
CA VAL A 509 11.95 26.77 -24.40
C VAL A 509 10.62 26.84 -25.17
N LEU A 510 9.61 26.09 -24.72
CA LEU A 510 8.28 26.13 -25.34
C LEU A 510 7.60 27.48 -25.11
N ALA A 511 7.76 28.09 -23.93
CA ALA A 511 7.25 29.42 -23.63
C ALA A 511 7.89 30.47 -24.55
N ASP A 512 9.21 30.48 -24.70
CA ASP A 512 9.93 31.40 -25.58
C ASP A 512 9.47 31.24 -27.04
N GLY A 513 9.43 30.01 -27.57
CA GLY A 513 8.97 29.76 -28.93
C GLY A 513 7.50 30.11 -29.16
N SER A 514 6.65 29.94 -28.15
CA SER A 514 5.24 30.36 -28.22
C SER A 514 5.10 31.88 -28.14
N GLY A 515 5.99 32.56 -27.40
CA GLY A 515 6.10 34.01 -27.37
C GLY A 515 6.52 34.60 -28.72
N GLU A 516 7.51 34.00 -29.38
CA GLU A 516 7.89 34.40 -30.75
C GLU A 516 6.73 34.19 -31.74
N ALA A 517 6.00 33.08 -31.62
CA ALA A 517 4.81 32.82 -32.43
C ALA A 517 3.68 33.82 -32.13
N TYR A 518 3.51 34.21 -30.86
CA TYR A 518 2.53 35.21 -30.42
C TYR A 518 2.82 36.58 -31.05
N ASP A 519 4.08 37.04 -30.99
CA ASP A 519 4.51 38.29 -31.60
C ASP A 519 4.32 38.26 -33.13
N GLY A 520 4.57 37.11 -33.75
CA GLY A 520 4.30 36.85 -35.17
C GLY A 520 2.81 36.92 -35.53
N ALA A 521 1.94 36.30 -34.73
CA ALA A 521 0.49 36.33 -34.91
C ALA A 521 -0.07 37.75 -34.74
N THR A 522 0.42 38.51 -33.77
CA THR A 522 0.05 39.91 -33.55
C THR A 522 0.52 40.81 -34.70
N SER A 523 1.72 40.56 -35.24
CA SER A 523 2.21 41.28 -36.42
C SER A 523 1.40 40.94 -37.68
N LEU A 524 0.98 39.68 -37.82
CA LEU A 524 0.12 39.23 -38.91
C LEU A 524 -1.28 39.87 -38.83
N GLU A 525 -1.89 39.91 -37.64
CA GLU A 525 -3.14 40.64 -37.35
C GLU A 525 -3.01 42.11 -37.79
N GLY A 526 -2.01 42.85 -37.30
CA GLY A 526 -1.80 44.25 -37.72
C GLY A 526 -1.60 44.44 -39.24
N GLY A 527 -0.94 43.49 -39.89
CA GLY A 527 -0.78 43.45 -41.35
C GLY A 527 -2.09 43.17 -42.10
N LEU A 528 -2.90 42.24 -41.59
CA LEU A 528 -4.21 41.88 -42.14
C LEU A 528 -5.24 42.98 -41.93
N GLY A 529 -5.24 43.66 -40.78
CA GLY A 529 -6.03 44.86 -40.55
C GLY A 529 -5.67 45.99 -41.52
N SER A 530 -4.38 46.20 -41.77
CA SER A 530 -3.89 47.16 -42.77
C SER A 530 -4.30 46.76 -44.20
N LEU A 531 -4.21 45.47 -44.55
CA LEU A 531 -4.65 44.93 -45.83
C LEU A 531 -6.17 45.08 -46.00
N SER A 532 -6.96 44.74 -44.99
CA SER A 532 -8.42 44.91 -44.99
C SER A 532 -8.80 46.38 -45.24
N THR A 533 -8.17 47.31 -44.51
CA THR A 533 -8.45 48.75 -44.64
C THR A 533 -8.04 49.26 -46.03
N GLY A 534 -6.84 48.90 -46.49
CA GLY A 534 -6.36 49.30 -47.82
C GLY A 534 -7.18 48.70 -48.98
N SER A 535 -7.66 47.46 -48.82
CA SER A 535 -8.56 46.83 -49.78
C SER A 535 -9.96 47.44 -49.78
N GLN A 536 -10.47 47.88 -48.62
CA GLN A 536 -11.71 48.66 -48.54
C GLN A 536 -11.56 50.05 -49.19
N ASP A 537 -10.47 50.75 -48.92
CA ASP A 537 -10.17 52.04 -49.55
C ASP A 537 -10.05 51.89 -51.08
N LEU A 538 -9.43 50.80 -51.54
CA LEU A 538 -9.32 50.47 -52.96
C LEU A 538 -10.69 50.14 -53.56
N ALA A 539 -11.50 49.31 -52.90
CA ALA A 539 -12.87 48.99 -53.32
C ALA A 539 -13.73 50.26 -53.45
N GLN A 540 -13.63 51.16 -52.46
CA GLN A 540 -14.32 52.44 -52.45
C GLN A 540 -13.87 53.33 -53.63
N GLN A 541 -12.56 53.49 -53.87
CA GLN A 541 -12.08 54.31 -54.98
C GLN A 541 -12.39 53.70 -56.36
N LEU A 542 -12.38 52.38 -56.48
CA LEU A 542 -12.77 51.67 -57.71
C LEU A 542 -14.28 51.84 -57.98
N GLY A 543 -15.12 51.75 -56.94
CA GLY A 543 -16.56 51.99 -57.03
C GLY A 543 -16.92 53.44 -57.36
N GLU A 544 -16.23 54.41 -56.74
CA GLU A 544 -16.37 55.84 -57.05
C GLU A 544 -15.91 56.18 -58.49
N GLY A 545 -14.89 55.47 -59.00
CA GLY A 545 -14.42 55.56 -60.39
C GLY A 545 -15.37 54.91 -61.40
N ALA A 546 -15.99 53.78 -61.04
CA ALA A 546 -17.01 53.11 -61.85
C ALA A 546 -18.26 53.98 -62.02
N GLY A 547 -18.70 54.68 -60.96
CA GLY A 547 -19.87 55.57 -60.97
C GLY A 547 -19.79 56.81 -61.88
N GLN A 548 -18.64 57.09 -62.51
CA GLN A 548 -18.46 58.19 -63.46
C GLN A 548 -18.69 57.80 -64.93
N VAL A 549 -18.95 56.52 -65.22
CA VAL A 549 -19.19 55.98 -66.56
C VAL A 549 -20.70 55.71 -66.74
N PRO A 550 -21.40 56.31 -67.73
CA PRO A 550 -22.82 56.06 -67.92
C PRO A 550 -23.05 54.79 -68.76
N ASP A 551 -23.86 53.84 -68.25
CA ASP A 551 -24.73 52.97 -69.07
C ASP A 551 -25.70 52.16 -68.16
N PRO A 552 -26.72 51.43 -68.70
CA PRO A 552 -28.06 51.41 -68.17
C PRO A 552 -28.40 50.08 -67.47
N ASP A 553 -29.51 50.16 -66.75
CA ASP A 553 -30.29 49.15 -66.02
C ASP A 553 -29.64 47.80 -65.65
N ASP A 554 -29.50 47.61 -64.34
CA ASP A 554 -28.86 46.46 -63.68
C ASP A 554 -29.80 45.26 -63.47
N ALA A 555 -31.10 45.43 -63.73
CA ALA A 555 -32.11 44.41 -63.43
C ALA A 555 -32.05 43.18 -64.35
N GLU A 556 -31.52 43.29 -65.58
CA GLU A 556 -31.52 42.20 -66.56
C GLU A 556 -30.20 41.38 -66.54
N ARG A 557 -29.16 41.87 -65.85
CA ARG A 557 -27.81 41.26 -65.79
C ARG A 557 -27.65 40.24 -64.67
N ALA A 558 -28.40 40.40 -63.58
CA ALA A 558 -28.31 39.54 -62.40
C ALA A 558 -28.99 38.17 -62.58
N GLU A 559 -30.02 38.08 -63.42
CA GLU A 559 -30.74 36.84 -63.70
C GLU A 559 -29.97 35.93 -64.68
N LEU A 560 -29.24 36.52 -65.63
CA LEU A 560 -28.44 35.76 -66.62
C LEU A 560 -27.08 35.26 -66.08
N ALA A 561 -26.50 35.92 -65.07
CA ALA A 561 -25.19 35.55 -64.52
C ALA A 561 -25.24 34.39 -63.51
N SER A 562 -26.33 34.22 -62.76
CA SER A 562 -26.44 33.11 -61.79
C SER A 562 -26.73 31.77 -62.45
N VAL A 563 -27.45 31.77 -63.58
CA VAL A 563 -27.84 30.54 -64.29
C VAL A 563 -26.69 29.98 -65.14
N GLY A 564 -25.81 30.84 -65.68
CA GLY A 564 -24.65 30.40 -66.48
C GLY A 564 -23.46 29.85 -65.67
N ALA A 565 -23.28 30.28 -64.41
CA ALA A 565 -22.15 29.85 -63.57
C ALA A 565 -22.43 28.55 -62.78
N SER A 566 -23.69 28.14 -62.67
CA SER A 566 -24.11 26.92 -61.97
C SER A 566 -25.41 26.39 -62.59
N PRO A 567 -25.36 25.85 -63.82
CA PRO A 567 -26.54 25.48 -64.62
C PRO A 567 -27.41 24.40 -63.96
N VAL A 568 -26.85 23.66 -63.01
CA VAL A 568 -27.54 22.66 -62.19
C VAL A 568 -27.32 22.97 -60.71
N SER A 569 -28.39 23.04 -59.94
CA SER A 569 -28.33 23.02 -58.48
C SER A 569 -29.03 21.80 -57.93
N ILE A 570 -28.49 21.31 -56.82
CA ILE A 570 -29.04 20.18 -56.10
C ILE A 570 -29.72 20.72 -54.84
N GLU A 571 -31.05 20.67 -54.82
CA GLU A 571 -31.84 20.85 -53.61
C GLU A 571 -31.63 19.61 -52.73
N ARG A 572 -31.53 19.83 -51.42
CA ARG A 572 -31.22 18.77 -50.47
C ARG A 572 -32.35 18.72 -49.48
N THR A 573 -33.03 17.60 -49.46
CA THR A 573 -34.17 17.37 -48.60
C THR A 573 -33.82 16.29 -47.58
N HIS A 574 -34.13 16.56 -46.32
CA HIS A 574 -33.97 15.60 -45.24
C HIS A 574 -35.37 15.22 -44.77
N ALA A 575 -35.81 14.01 -45.13
CA ALA A 575 -36.99 13.41 -44.53
C ALA A 575 -36.71 13.13 -43.04
N ASN A 576 -37.70 13.39 -42.19
CA ASN A 576 -37.61 13.20 -40.74
C ASN A 576 -36.37 13.88 -40.10
N ALA A 577 -36.04 15.08 -40.59
CA ALA A 577 -34.81 15.79 -40.23
C ALA A 577 -34.64 16.01 -38.72
N VAL A 578 -33.40 15.89 -38.28
CA VAL A 578 -33.01 16.11 -36.88
C VAL A 578 -32.13 17.35 -36.75
N ASP A 579 -32.50 18.29 -35.88
CA ASP A 579 -31.91 19.63 -35.81
C ASP A 579 -30.49 19.67 -35.20
N ALA A 580 -30.15 18.68 -34.36
CA ALA A 580 -28.89 18.66 -33.63
C ALA A 580 -28.12 17.34 -33.80
N TYR A 581 -26.80 17.43 -33.95
CA TYR A 581 -25.90 16.27 -33.99
C TYR A 581 -26.10 15.32 -32.79
N GLY A 582 -26.29 15.89 -31.59
CA GLY A 582 -26.53 15.11 -30.38
C GLY A 582 -27.87 14.36 -30.39
N GLU A 583 -28.88 14.90 -31.06
CA GLU A 583 -30.20 14.27 -31.24
C GLU A 583 -30.12 13.14 -32.26
N GLY A 584 -29.39 13.33 -33.38
CA GLY A 584 -29.13 12.28 -34.37
C GLY A 584 -28.33 11.08 -33.83
N MET A 585 -27.46 11.31 -32.83
CA MET A 585 -26.67 10.26 -32.16
C MET A 585 -27.34 9.66 -30.92
N ALA A 586 -28.42 10.27 -30.39
CA ALA A 586 -29.11 9.79 -29.19
C ALA A 586 -29.62 8.33 -29.30
N PRO A 587 -30.17 7.85 -30.44
CA PRO A 587 -30.58 6.46 -30.63
C PRO A 587 -29.46 5.44 -30.36
N TYR A 588 -28.19 5.83 -30.50
CA TYR A 588 -27.04 4.98 -30.22
C TYR A 588 -26.60 5.03 -28.74
N PHE A 589 -26.53 6.23 -28.17
CA PHE A 589 -26.06 6.41 -26.79
C PHE A 589 -27.09 5.97 -25.75
N ILE A 590 -28.39 6.02 -26.05
CA ILE A 590 -29.45 5.57 -25.13
C ILE A 590 -29.31 4.06 -24.83
N PRO A 591 -29.31 3.13 -25.82
CA PRO A 591 -29.08 1.71 -25.58
C PRO A 591 -27.73 1.43 -24.92
N LEU A 592 -26.67 2.13 -25.33
CA LEU A 592 -25.35 1.98 -24.73
C LEU A 592 -25.37 2.25 -23.22
N ALA A 593 -25.97 3.38 -22.80
CA ALA A 593 -26.11 3.75 -21.40
C ALA A 593 -26.93 2.71 -20.61
N LEU A 594 -28.05 2.24 -21.18
CA LEU A 594 -28.90 1.22 -20.58
C LEU A 594 -28.21 -0.13 -20.45
N TRP A 595 -27.38 -0.52 -21.42
CA TRP A 595 -26.61 -1.76 -21.35
C TRP A 595 -25.59 -1.70 -20.22
N VAL A 596 -24.81 -0.61 -20.16
CA VAL A 596 -23.82 -0.39 -19.09
C VAL A 596 -24.50 -0.40 -17.72
N GLY A 597 -25.62 0.30 -17.54
CA GLY A 597 -26.37 0.25 -16.29
C GLY A 597 -26.94 -1.13 -15.97
N GLY A 598 -27.26 -1.95 -16.97
CA GLY A 598 -27.57 -3.38 -16.82
C GLY A 598 -26.41 -4.21 -16.27
N ILE A 599 -25.18 -4.01 -16.77
CA ILE A 599 -23.95 -4.63 -16.24
C ILE A 599 -23.76 -4.26 -14.76
N VAL A 600 -23.86 -2.97 -14.44
CA VAL A 600 -23.68 -2.45 -13.08
C VAL A 600 -24.74 -3.03 -12.14
N THR A 601 -26.00 -3.10 -12.58
CA THR A 601 -27.12 -3.63 -11.81
C THR A 601 -26.84 -5.03 -11.28
N TYR A 602 -26.37 -5.98 -12.10
CA TYR A 602 -26.04 -7.35 -11.65
C TYR A 602 -24.59 -7.54 -11.20
N THR A 603 -23.81 -6.46 -11.17
CA THR A 603 -22.56 -6.42 -10.42
C THR A 603 -22.87 -6.21 -8.93
N VAL A 604 -23.80 -5.31 -8.63
CA VAL A 604 -24.26 -4.98 -7.27
C VAL A 604 -25.30 -5.99 -6.77
N LEU A 605 -26.34 -6.26 -7.57
CA LEU A 605 -27.41 -7.18 -7.23
C LEU A 605 -27.03 -8.62 -7.58
N ARG A 606 -27.65 -9.58 -6.89
CA ARG A 606 -27.48 -11.00 -7.18
C ARG A 606 -28.53 -11.45 -8.19
N ALA A 607 -28.10 -11.88 -9.37
CA ALA A 607 -28.99 -12.35 -10.44
C ALA A 607 -29.93 -13.50 -10.03
N VAL A 608 -29.47 -14.35 -9.10
CA VAL A 608 -30.29 -15.40 -8.49
C VAL A 608 -30.09 -15.35 -6.98
N SER A 609 -31.17 -15.20 -6.22
CA SER A 609 -31.08 -15.08 -4.76
C SER A 609 -30.86 -16.44 -4.08
N PRO A 610 -29.81 -16.62 -3.25
CA PRO A 610 -29.54 -17.90 -2.58
C PRO A 610 -30.67 -18.34 -1.66
N ARG A 611 -31.32 -17.38 -0.99
CA ARG A 611 -32.47 -17.64 -0.11
C ARG A 611 -33.67 -18.19 -0.86
N ALA A 612 -33.94 -17.70 -2.07
CA ALA A 612 -35.07 -18.20 -2.87
C ALA A 612 -34.74 -19.55 -3.53
N LEU A 613 -33.47 -19.84 -3.84
CA LEU A 613 -33.03 -21.17 -4.28
C LEU A 613 -33.25 -22.26 -3.21
N ALA A 614 -33.19 -21.90 -1.92
CA ALA A 614 -33.46 -22.81 -0.80
C ALA A 614 -34.96 -22.94 -0.46
N SER A 615 -35.85 -22.24 -1.17
CA SER A 615 -37.30 -22.28 -0.95
C SER A 615 -38.02 -23.32 -1.82
N SER A 616 -39.27 -23.64 -1.49
CA SER A 616 -40.14 -24.51 -2.29
C SER A 616 -40.76 -23.84 -3.53
N ALA A 617 -40.46 -22.57 -3.80
CA ALA A 617 -40.98 -21.86 -4.98
C ALA A 617 -40.49 -22.52 -6.28
N SER A 618 -41.22 -22.40 -7.38
CA SER A 618 -40.79 -22.91 -8.70
C SER A 618 -39.58 -22.14 -9.25
N SER A 619 -38.79 -22.76 -10.14
CA SER A 619 -37.59 -22.13 -10.73
C SER A 619 -37.90 -20.81 -11.44
N TRP A 620 -39.07 -20.72 -12.10
CA TRP A 620 -39.50 -19.50 -12.77
C TRP A 620 -39.79 -18.36 -11.79
N ARG A 621 -40.40 -18.65 -10.63
CA ARG A 621 -40.67 -17.64 -9.58
C ARG A 621 -39.37 -17.14 -8.95
N VAL A 622 -38.38 -18.01 -8.81
CA VAL A 622 -37.06 -17.61 -8.27
C VAL A 622 -36.30 -16.74 -9.26
N SER A 623 -36.33 -17.09 -10.54
CA SER A 623 -35.77 -16.24 -11.60
C SER A 623 -36.46 -14.88 -11.66
N ALA A 624 -37.80 -14.86 -11.63
CA ALA A 624 -38.59 -13.63 -11.65
C ALA A 624 -38.32 -12.74 -10.44
N ALA A 625 -38.13 -13.30 -9.24
CA ALA A 625 -37.80 -12.53 -8.04
C ALA A 625 -36.43 -11.83 -8.14
N GLY A 626 -35.43 -12.51 -8.73
CA GLY A 626 -34.14 -11.87 -9.03
C GLY A 626 -34.23 -10.81 -10.13
N TYR A 627 -35.10 -11.05 -11.12
CA TYR A 627 -35.32 -10.13 -12.23
C TYR A 627 -35.98 -8.83 -11.78
N LEU A 628 -37.04 -8.92 -10.99
CA LEU A 628 -37.90 -7.79 -10.62
C LEU A 628 -37.12 -6.67 -9.93
N GLN A 629 -36.10 -7.02 -9.14
CA GLN A 629 -35.21 -6.05 -8.50
C GLN A 629 -34.37 -5.31 -9.54
N GLY A 630 -33.77 -6.03 -10.49
CA GLY A 630 -33.04 -5.41 -11.60
C GLY A 630 -33.95 -4.59 -12.51
N ALA A 631 -35.16 -5.08 -12.80
CA ALA A 631 -36.16 -4.40 -13.61
C ALA A 631 -36.57 -3.05 -13.01
N LEU A 632 -36.71 -2.94 -11.69
CA LEU A 632 -36.98 -1.67 -11.02
C LEU A 632 -35.86 -0.65 -11.28
N PHE A 633 -34.59 -1.06 -11.16
CA PHE A 633 -33.45 -0.19 -11.46
C PHE A 633 -33.35 0.11 -12.97
N ALA A 634 -33.76 -0.81 -13.84
CA ALA A 634 -33.85 -0.60 -15.29
C ALA A 634 -34.86 0.49 -15.67
N VAL A 635 -36.05 0.48 -15.05
CA VAL A 635 -37.06 1.52 -15.26
C VAL A 635 -36.58 2.86 -14.69
N LEU A 636 -35.98 2.86 -13.49
CA LEU A 636 -35.50 4.07 -12.85
C LEU A 636 -34.36 4.74 -13.65
N GLN A 637 -33.36 3.97 -14.08
CA GLN A 637 -32.26 4.53 -14.87
C GLN A 637 -32.74 5.03 -16.24
N ALA A 638 -33.69 4.34 -16.89
CA ALA A 638 -34.28 4.79 -18.14
C ALA A 638 -35.04 6.11 -17.95
N GLY A 639 -35.80 6.25 -16.85
CA GLY A 639 -36.49 7.49 -16.52
C GLY A 639 -35.54 8.66 -16.25
N VAL A 640 -34.45 8.43 -15.51
CA VAL A 640 -33.41 9.46 -15.26
C VAL A 640 -32.73 9.87 -16.56
N LEU A 641 -32.36 8.91 -17.40
CA LEU A 641 -31.75 9.16 -18.70
C LEU A 641 -32.67 10.01 -19.58
N LEU A 642 -33.95 9.63 -19.71
CA LEU A 642 -34.93 10.38 -20.50
C LEU A 642 -35.23 11.76 -19.93
N ALA A 643 -35.24 11.94 -18.61
CA ALA A 643 -35.40 13.26 -18.00
C ALA A 643 -34.24 14.19 -18.36
N ILE A 644 -33.00 13.68 -18.36
CA ILE A 644 -31.83 14.45 -18.77
C ILE A 644 -31.90 14.80 -20.25
N LEU A 645 -32.29 13.86 -21.11
CA LEU A 645 -32.37 14.10 -22.55
C LEU A 645 -33.49 15.06 -22.94
N LEU A 646 -34.71 14.83 -22.44
CA LEU A 646 -35.89 15.63 -22.79
C LEU A 646 -35.89 17.02 -22.10
N ALA A 647 -35.52 17.09 -20.82
CA ALA A 647 -35.60 18.35 -20.06
C ALA A 647 -34.25 19.07 -19.91
N GLY A 648 -33.13 18.35 -19.93
CA GLY A 648 -31.79 18.92 -19.78
C GLY A 648 -31.15 19.32 -21.10
N LEU A 649 -31.25 18.47 -22.13
CA LEU A 649 -30.63 18.69 -23.44
C LEU A 649 -31.63 19.16 -24.52
N GLY A 650 -32.93 19.13 -24.24
CA GLY A 650 -33.96 19.60 -25.17
C GLY A 650 -34.23 18.66 -26.35
N LEU A 651 -34.01 17.35 -26.18
CA LEU A 651 -34.32 16.34 -27.20
C LEU A 651 -35.79 16.45 -27.63
N THR A 652 -36.04 16.66 -28.92
CA THR A 652 -37.39 16.69 -29.48
C THR A 652 -37.74 15.33 -30.07
N THR A 653 -39.03 14.99 -30.11
CA THR A 653 -39.49 13.73 -30.70
C THR A 653 -40.96 13.86 -31.11
N PRO A 654 -41.34 13.40 -32.31
CA PRO A 654 -42.74 13.29 -32.72
C PRO A 654 -43.53 12.26 -31.88
N HIS A 655 -42.84 11.34 -31.20
CA HIS A 655 -43.42 10.19 -30.53
C HIS A 655 -42.97 10.07 -29.06
N PRO A 656 -43.27 11.05 -28.19
CA PRO A 656 -42.73 11.09 -26.81
C PRO A 656 -43.18 9.91 -25.95
N VAL A 657 -44.43 9.45 -26.11
CA VAL A 657 -44.94 8.27 -25.39
C VAL A 657 -44.28 6.98 -25.91
N GLY A 658 -44.11 6.87 -27.22
CA GLY A 658 -43.43 5.76 -27.87
C GLY A 658 -41.97 5.65 -27.43
N LEU A 659 -41.27 6.78 -27.41
CA LEU A 659 -39.89 6.89 -26.92
C LEU A 659 -39.77 6.36 -25.49
N VAL A 660 -40.56 6.88 -24.54
CA VAL A 660 -40.53 6.44 -23.13
C VAL A 660 -40.80 4.93 -23.02
N ALA A 661 -41.85 4.44 -23.66
CA ALA A 661 -42.22 3.02 -23.60
C ALA A 661 -41.14 2.11 -24.19
N PHE A 662 -40.57 2.49 -25.33
CA PHE A 662 -39.56 1.71 -26.04
C PHE A 662 -38.21 1.71 -25.32
N THR A 663 -37.78 2.84 -24.76
CA THR A 663 -36.57 2.94 -23.93
C THR A 663 -36.70 2.06 -22.68
N VAL A 664 -37.86 2.08 -22.01
CA VAL A 664 -38.14 1.20 -20.87
C VAL A 664 -38.12 -0.27 -21.27
N LEU A 665 -38.75 -0.64 -22.39
CA LEU A 665 -38.70 -2.00 -22.93
C LEU A 665 -37.26 -2.45 -23.17
N THR A 666 -36.46 -1.62 -23.84
CA THR A 666 -35.04 -1.87 -24.10
C THR A 666 -34.27 -2.10 -22.79
N ALA A 667 -34.45 -1.26 -21.79
CA ALA A 667 -33.81 -1.40 -20.48
C ALA A 667 -34.18 -2.72 -19.79
N LEU A 668 -35.45 -3.12 -19.86
CA LEU A 668 -35.96 -4.38 -19.31
C LEU A 668 -35.36 -5.60 -20.03
N VAL A 669 -35.28 -5.56 -21.37
CA VAL A 669 -34.71 -6.62 -22.20
C VAL A 669 -33.23 -6.78 -21.89
N PHE A 670 -32.46 -5.69 -21.90
CA PHE A 670 -31.04 -5.72 -21.57
C PHE A 670 -30.81 -6.26 -20.16
N THR A 671 -31.59 -5.84 -19.18
CA THR A 671 -31.53 -6.36 -17.82
C THR A 671 -31.79 -7.88 -17.78
N ALA A 672 -32.71 -8.41 -18.59
CA ALA A 672 -32.99 -9.84 -18.63
C ALA A 672 -31.80 -10.63 -19.19
N ILE A 673 -31.13 -10.10 -20.22
CA ILE A 673 -29.92 -10.70 -20.80
C ILE A 673 -28.81 -10.76 -19.74
N HIS A 674 -28.57 -9.66 -19.03
CA HIS A 674 -27.57 -9.61 -17.97
C HIS A 674 -27.87 -10.60 -16.84
N GLN A 675 -29.14 -10.71 -16.45
CA GLN A 675 -29.56 -11.71 -15.46
C GLN A 675 -29.28 -13.13 -15.95
N ALA A 676 -29.59 -13.44 -17.22
CA ALA A 676 -29.37 -14.74 -17.82
C ALA A 676 -27.89 -15.11 -17.81
N LEU A 677 -27.03 -14.20 -18.27
CA LEU A 677 -25.58 -14.40 -18.35
C LEU A 677 -24.96 -14.61 -16.96
N VAL A 678 -25.27 -13.74 -16.00
CA VAL A 678 -24.76 -13.85 -14.61
C VAL A 678 -25.36 -15.06 -13.88
N GLY A 679 -26.63 -15.38 -14.17
CA GLY A 679 -27.32 -16.56 -13.69
C GLY A 679 -26.68 -17.86 -14.19
N LEU A 680 -26.27 -17.94 -15.45
CA LEU A 680 -25.65 -19.14 -16.02
C LEU A 680 -24.17 -19.27 -15.64
N LEU A 681 -23.41 -18.18 -15.77
CA LEU A 681 -21.95 -18.21 -15.77
C LEU A 681 -21.31 -17.53 -14.55
N GLY A 682 -22.11 -16.93 -13.66
CA GLY A 682 -21.61 -16.27 -12.46
C GLY A 682 -20.75 -15.06 -12.80
N GLY A 683 -19.56 -14.94 -12.19
CA GLY A 683 -18.63 -13.84 -12.46
C GLY A 683 -18.17 -13.77 -13.91
N VAL A 684 -18.02 -14.92 -14.58
CA VAL A 684 -17.66 -14.99 -16.01
C VAL A 684 -18.76 -14.40 -16.89
N GLY A 685 -20.03 -14.54 -16.49
CA GLY A 685 -21.17 -13.95 -17.22
C GLY A 685 -21.12 -12.43 -17.31
N ARG A 686 -20.50 -11.77 -16.32
CA ARG A 686 -20.28 -10.31 -16.35
C ARG A 686 -19.23 -9.92 -17.40
N LEU A 687 -18.16 -10.72 -17.54
CA LEU A 687 -17.15 -10.52 -18.58
C LEU A 687 -17.73 -10.79 -19.97
N VAL A 688 -18.57 -11.82 -20.11
CA VAL A 688 -19.28 -12.10 -21.37
C VAL A 688 -20.22 -10.95 -21.74
N ALA A 689 -20.93 -10.36 -20.78
CA ALA A 689 -21.76 -9.18 -21.03
C ALA A 689 -20.96 -7.97 -21.50
N LEU A 690 -19.72 -7.81 -21.02
CA LEU A 690 -18.79 -6.78 -21.50
C LEU A 690 -18.30 -7.08 -22.92
N VAL A 691 -17.94 -8.33 -23.23
CA VAL A 691 -17.55 -8.71 -24.60
C VAL A 691 -18.71 -8.53 -25.58
N LEU A 692 -19.93 -8.90 -25.18
CA LEU A 692 -21.15 -8.65 -25.96
C LEU A 692 -21.45 -7.17 -26.12
N LEU A 693 -21.12 -6.32 -25.14
CA LEU A 693 -21.19 -4.87 -25.31
C LEU A 693 -20.26 -4.41 -26.43
N MET A 694 -19.01 -4.89 -26.45
CA MET A 694 -18.03 -4.50 -27.47
C MET A 694 -18.45 -4.92 -28.86
N LEU A 695 -18.98 -6.15 -29.01
CA LEU A 695 -19.52 -6.63 -30.28
C LEU A 695 -20.71 -5.79 -30.75
N GLN A 696 -21.64 -5.47 -29.83
CA GLN A 696 -22.82 -4.67 -30.14
C GLN A 696 -22.50 -3.23 -30.52
N LEU A 697 -21.54 -2.61 -29.83
CA LEU A 697 -21.10 -1.25 -30.11
C LEU A 697 -20.65 -1.10 -31.57
N THR A 698 -19.98 -2.14 -32.09
CA THR A 698 -19.39 -2.16 -33.43
C THR A 698 -20.30 -2.68 -34.53
N SER A 699 -21.48 -3.19 -34.20
CA SER A 699 -22.40 -3.80 -35.18
C SER A 699 -23.83 -3.26 -35.12
N ALA A 700 -24.14 -2.36 -34.18
CA ALA A 700 -25.49 -1.83 -34.00
C ALA A 700 -25.82 -0.70 -35.00
N GLY A 701 -24.92 -0.35 -35.91
CA GLY A 701 -25.14 0.70 -36.90
C GLY A 701 -25.37 2.07 -36.28
N GLY A 702 -24.71 2.35 -35.16
CA GLY A 702 -24.94 3.54 -34.35
C GLY A 702 -24.31 4.81 -34.90
N THR A 703 -23.07 4.70 -35.38
CA THR A 703 -22.31 5.82 -35.95
C THR A 703 -22.39 5.83 -37.47
N TYR A 704 -22.27 4.67 -38.13
CA TYR A 704 -22.45 4.52 -39.56
C TYR A 704 -23.50 3.45 -39.83
N PRO A 705 -24.16 3.45 -40.99
CA PRO A 705 -25.06 2.37 -41.37
C PRO A 705 -24.34 1.03 -41.37
N VAL A 706 -25.02 -0.02 -40.89
CA VAL A 706 -24.46 -1.37 -40.79
C VAL A 706 -23.89 -1.87 -42.13
N ALA A 707 -24.51 -1.51 -43.26
CA ALA A 707 -24.06 -1.92 -44.59
C ALA A 707 -22.64 -1.41 -44.97
N THR A 708 -22.18 -0.33 -44.32
CA THR A 708 -20.82 0.21 -44.54
C THR A 708 -19.76 -0.46 -43.67
N GLU A 709 -20.17 -1.29 -42.70
CA GLU A 709 -19.27 -2.04 -41.83
C GLU A 709 -18.72 -3.29 -42.57
N PRO A 710 -17.54 -3.82 -42.20
CA PRO A 710 -17.04 -5.08 -42.75
C PRO A 710 -18.04 -6.24 -42.58
N GLY A 711 -18.08 -7.17 -43.55
CA GLY A 711 -19.10 -8.23 -43.63
C GLY A 711 -19.27 -9.10 -42.36
N PHE A 712 -18.26 -9.21 -41.50
CA PHE A 712 -18.38 -9.86 -40.19
C PHE A 712 -19.45 -9.19 -39.30
N PHE A 713 -19.46 -7.86 -39.23
CA PHE A 713 -20.38 -7.10 -38.38
C PHE A 713 -21.79 -7.06 -38.97
N GLN A 714 -21.91 -6.99 -40.30
CA GLN A 714 -23.19 -7.06 -41.01
C GLN A 714 -23.96 -8.35 -40.69
N VAL A 715 -23.27 -9.50 -40.69
CA VAL A 715 -23.88 -10.80 -40.37
C VAL A 715 -24.29 -10.89 -38.90
N LEU A 716 -23.55 -10.22 -38.02
CA LEU A 716 -23.80 -10.27 -36.57
C LEU A 716 -24.93 -9.32 -36.14
N SER A 717 -25.01 -8.16 -36.77
CA SER A 717 -25.94 -7.08 -36.46
C SER A 717 -27.40 -7.52 -36.24
N PRO A 718 -28.06 -8.28 -37.12
CA PRO A 718 -29.48 -8.63 -36.94
C PRO A 718 -29.74 -9.54 -35.73
N LEU A 719 -28.73 -10.25 -35.23
CA LEU A 719 -28.85 -11.15 -34.08
C LEU A 719 -28.77 -10.42 -32.74
N LEU A 720 -28.31 -9.17 -32.75
CA LEU A 720 -27.98 -8.44 -31.55
C LEU A 720 -29.11 -7.49 -31.13
N PRO A 721 -29.46 -7.45 -29.84
CA PRO A 721 -30.59 -6.68 -29.37
C PRO A 721 -30.33 -5.17 -29.38
N MET A 722 -29.07 -4.73 -29.33
CA MET A 722 -28.72 -3.32 -29.46
C MET A 722 -29.05 -2.77 -30.85
N THR A 723 -28.88 -3.54 -31.93
CA THR A 723 -29.26 -3.13 -33.29
C THR A 723 -30.72 -2.72 -33.36
N HIS A 724 -31.63 -3.58 -32.89
CA HIS A 724 -33.06 -3.31 -32.87
C HIS A 724 -33.42 -2.15 -31.93
N ALA A 725 -32.68 -1.97 -30.83
CA ALA A 725 -32.87 -0.84 -29.95
C ALA A 725 -32.47 0.48 -30.61
N VAL A 726 -31.34 0.51 -31.34
CA VAL A 726 -30.88 1.68 -32.08
C VAL A 726 -31.87 2.02 -33.19
N THR A 727 -32.24 1.05 -34.02
CA THR A 727 -33.23 1.24 -35.10
C THR A 727 -34.55 1.78 -34.55
N GLY A 728 -35.19 1.09 -33.60
CA GLY A 728 -36.47 1.54 -33.07
C GLY A 728 -36.43 2.92 -32.40
N LEU A 729 -35.33 3.27 -31.71
CA LEU A 729 -35.17 4.61 -31.14
C LEU A 729 -34.96 5.68 -32.21
N ARG A 730 -34.28 5.35 -33.31
CA ARG A 730 -34.03 6.29 -34.41
C ARG A 730 -35.33 6.73 -35.07
N HIS A 731 -36.20 5.78 -35.43
CA HIS A 731 -37.53 6.11 -35.98
C HIS A 731 -38.44 6.83 -34.96
N LEU A 732 -38.32 6.54 -33.66
CA LEU A 732 -39.08 7.27 -32.63
C LEU A 732 -38.59 8.71 -32.40
N ILE A 733 -37.28 8.96 -32.51
CA ILE A 733 -36.69 10.28 -32.29
C ILE A 733 -36.85 11.15 -33.53
N ALA A 734 -36.47 10.65 -34.71
CA ALA A 734 -36.53 11.37 -35.98
C ALA A 734 -37.95 11.46 -36.55
N GLY A 735 -38.80 10.45 -36.33
CA GLY A 735 -40.19 10.42 -36.83
C GLY A 735 -40.47 9.47 -38.01
N GLY A 736 -39.56 8.52 -38.30
CA GLY A 736 -39.72 7.55 -39.38
C GLY A 736 -40.77 6.45 -39.12
N ASP A 737 -40.81 5.44 -40.01
CA ASP A 737 -41.89 4.44 -40.01
C ASP A 737 -42.07 3.68 -38.66
N THR A 738 -43.30 3.74 -38.16
CA THR A 738 -43.72 3.03 -36.95
C THR A 738 -43.78 1.51 -37.12
N GLY A 739 -43.88 0.99 -38.36
CA GLY A 739 -43.80 -0.43 -38.68
C GLY A 739 -42.46 -1.03 -38.25
N ILE A 740 -41.37 -0.33 -38.55
CA ILE A 740 -40.00 -0.68 -38.12
C ILE A 740 -39.87 -0.67 -36.59
N VAL A 741 -40.52 0.28 -35.92
CA VAL A 741 -40.56 0.33 -34.44
C VAL A 741 -41.23 -0.93 -33.87
N TRP A 742 -42.37 -1.35 -34.43
CA TRP A 742 -43.05 -2.57 -33.99
C TRP A 742 -42.27 -3.85 -34.31
N ALA A 743 -41.58 -3.91 -35.45
CA ALA A 743 -40.66 -5.00 -35.77
C ALA A 743 -39.52 -5.08 -34.72
N SER A 744 -38.96 -3.93 -34.35
CA SER A 744 -37.94 -3.83 -33.30
C SER A 744 -38.47 -4.26 -31.93
N VAL A 745 -39.70 -3.87 -31.57
CA VAL A 745 -40.39 -4.34 -30.35
C VAL A 745 -40.53 -5.86 -30.37
N ALA A 746 -40.97 -6.45 -31.48
CA ALA A 746 -41.14 -7.90 -31.60
C ALA A 746 -39.81 -8.64 -31.40
N GLN A 747 -38.72 -8.16 -32.01
CA GLN A 747 -37.39 -8.75 -31.84
C GLN A 747 -36.88 -8.63 -30.40
N LEU A 748 -37.03 -7.45 -29.77
CA LEU A 748 -36.65 -7.27 -28.37
C LEU A 748 -37.45 -8.19 -27.43
N LEU A 749 -38.74 -8.41 -27.69
CA LEU A 749 -39.57 -9.34 -26.93
C LEU A 749 -39.16 -10.81 -27.13
N ILE A 750 -38.75 -11.20 -28.34
CA ILE A 750 -38.18 -12.53 -28.59
C ILE A 750 -36.90 -12.72 -27.79
N VAL A 751 -36.00 -11.74 -27.82
CA VAL A 751 -34.75 -11.78 -27.05
C VAL A 751 -35.04 -11.81 -25.55
N PHE A 752 -36.02 -11.04 -25.07
CA PHE A 752 -36.45 -11.08 -23.68
C PHE A 752 -36.97 -12.46 -23.28
N ALA A 753 -37.81 -13.08 -24.10
CA ALA A 753 -38.33 -14.43 -23.83
C ALA A 753 -37.21 -15.47 -23.75
N LEU A 754 -36.23 -15.40 -24.66
CA LEU A 754 -35.05 -16.27 -24.65
C LEU A 754 -34.19 -16.04 -23.40
N ALA A 755 -33.90 -14.78 -23.05
CA ALA A 755 -33.14 -14.43 -21.86
C ALA A 755 -33.86 -14.85 -20.56
N ALA A 756 -35.18 -14.68 -20.50
CA ALA A 756 -36.00 -15.13 -19.39
C ALA A 756 -35.96 -16.66 -19.27
N ALA A 757 -36.13 -17.40 -20.38
CA ALA A 757 -36.04 -18.86 -20.39
C ALA A 757 -34.66 -19.36 -19.93
N LEU A 758 -33.57 -18.73 -20.38
CA LEU A 758 -32.21 -19.00 -19.93
C LEU A 758 -32.01 -18.70 -18.44
N SER A 759 -32.62 -17.64 -17.92
CA SER A 759 -32.58 -17.29 -16.49
C SER A 759 -33.34 -18.31 -15.63
N VAL A 760 -34.48 -18.82 -16.12
CA VAL A 760 -35.23 -19.92 -15.47
C VAL A 760 -34.42 -21.20 -15.49
N TYR A 761 -33.80 -21.54 -16.63
CA TYR A 761 -32.91 -22.69 -16.76
C TYR A 761 -31.70 -22.59 -15.81
N ALA A 762 -31.07 -21.43 -15.74
CA ALA A 762 -29.98 -21.15 -14.80
C ALA A 762 -30.41 -21.37 -13.34
N SER A 763 -31.60 -20.86 -12.99
CA SER A 763 -32.19 -21.02 -11.66
C SER A 763 -32.49 -22.48 -11.36
N HIS A 764 -32.94 -23.26 -12.34
CA HIS A 764 -33.16 -24.70 -12.20
C HIS A 764 -31.86 -25.47 -12.00
N ARG A 765 -30.84 -25.24 -12.84
CA ARG A 765 -29.52 -25.88 -12.74
C ARG A 765 -28.83 -25.59 -11.41
N ARG A 766 -29.03 -24.41 -10.83
CA ARG A 766 -28.41 -24.05 -9.54
C ARG A 766 -29.07 -24.70 -8.32
N ARG A 767 -30.25 -25.33 -8.46
CA ARG A 767 -30.93 -26.07 -7.38
C ARG A 767 -30.40 -27.48 -7.15
N SER A 768 -29.68 -28.07 -8.11
CA SER A 768 -28.99 -29.33 -7.87
C SER A 768 -27.73 -29.07 -7.03
N TRP A 769 -27.67 -29.73 -5.87
CA TRP A 769 -26.53 -29.70 -4.96
C TRP A 769 -25.58 -30.82 -5.36
N THR A 770 -24.45 -30.47 -5.96
CA THR A 770 -23.36 -31.40 -6.24
C THR A 770 -22.50 -31.59 -4.98
N LEU A 771 -21.79 -32.72 -4.87
CA LEU A 771 -20.87 -33.02 -3.75
C LEU A 771 -19.84 -31.90 -3.52
N GLU A 772 -19.40 -31.21 -4.59
CA GLU A 772 -18.54 -30.02 -4.54
C GLU A 772 -19.13 -28.81 -3.79
N LYS A 773 -20.46 -28.66 -3.72
CA LYS A 773 -21.11 -27.58 -2.96
C LYS A 773 -21.34 -27.91 -1.48
N LEU A 774 -21.27 -29.20 -1.11
CA LEU A 774 -21.49 -29.70 0.25
C LEU A 774 -20.21 -29.72 1.10
N HIS A 775 -19.03 -29.81 0.47
CA HIS A 775 -17.76 -29.60 1.12
C HIS A 775 -17.19 -28.22 0.73
N PRO A 776 -17.15 -27.23 1.63
CA PRO A 776 -16.34 -26.05 1.35
C PRO A 776 -14.89 -26.49 1.20
N SER A 777 -14.29 -26.19 0.04
CA SER A 777 -12.85 -26.34 -0.13
C SER A 777 -12.16 -25.42 0.88
N LEU A 778 -11.75 -25.97 2.01
CA LEU A 778 -10.76 -25.36 2.89
C LEU A 778 -9.47 -25.25 2.08
N SER A 779 -9.26 -24.11 1.42
CA SER A 779 -7.95 -23.68 0.97
C SER A 779 -7.48 -22.59 1.93
N ILE A 780 -6.51 -22.93 2.78
CA ILE A 780 -5.67 -21.95 3.49
C ILE A 780 -4.84 -21.20 2.45
#